data_AF-A0A068WM69-F1
#
_entry.id   AF-A0A068WM69-F1
#
_cell.length_a   1.000
_cell.length_b   1.000
_cell.length_c   1.000
_cell.angle_alpha   90.00
_cell.angle_beta   90.00
_cell.angle_gamma   90.00
#
_symmetry.space_group_name_H-M   'P 1'
#
loop_
_entity.id
_entity.type
_entity.pdbx_description
1 polymer ?
#
loop_
_entity_poly.entity_id
_entity_poly.type
_entity_poly.pdbx_seq_one_letter_code
_entity_poly.pdbx_strand_id
1 'polypeptide(L)'
;MSASEKYAISRVKSEKVVTYVTPQGKGVRVTREVYLRKNMPCRTQSCPDNECHLGFSLPSDLKNIVIVDGFYALYFWEVFESVEIRGIVVTLSSLCYTQQQASSRAVYNRIRACLSDPVQCCVLFDNEFHEDCFRQSYPGESTLDYTTRLNWTAAQWYQSHLMGKVNVIFLTDNTEVALELARRNPSKDGVLVMDLATYLQTHHPNLTTVRQLYDSLCASLMSSQSVQNESASTIAAATTTSSLPQQPAYGDVYPAHLPESALIAGVRSGQFLQGVLRVSRFRSSTDAVVVLTDASALKHQADTQDTEFASRSELAINGMAHRNRAVDGDIVVVRLLPRHLWTMVSSNLMPSEAGIAEAMVSGLDNAGAADESGEAESKVGGVGGDIAAQPVPTSGLPCAFVVGVLTRNWRDYVCSYVPREMQEDKSASLSSTPGWIVATPWDRRIPRVRIFTTEPSKLAGIRFVVRMDRWDANSNYPSGHFVQSLGPIGDLETETQTILVEHGLAYRPFTDVQLDELKHLAAARGAWQVDPTEVARRRDLRSPSVSGNPLSEDTLVFSIDPPGCEDVDDALSVRWLGSEVEDVSNRRIQLGVHIADVTHFVKPNGNLDAEARRRSTSVYLADRRYDMLPGILSGDVCSLWSGVDRYAVSVIWELDPVSLEVLDVWYGRTVIRSAYKMTYQAAQTIADLKNVGTEVEPDAEKIFSGLGGLKDIGELVPELANKSKAEVLPRLARLYSAICMLVRIASQIRHLRVDRGGLELDSVEVSVKFENPKERTGALEDIVPKATLEMHSTVAEMMIFANHWVARQCLKFFPERSCLRRHPPPRPEFFDDLKRCAASRGFRLEVGSNKALSASLAMCVDPVDPEVNSMLRQLATRAMTNALYFSTGSEELTRDLFGHYGLALNLYTHFTSPIRRYADVIVHRVLLAAVEQSTTVTDTPTSPKGLYEHDELVVICRHMNERHWAAQQAQRSSIELFQALFFRDKPVDDACRYADAVIYQLRGSNGFSVMVPRYGLRGNVCLKQADGRIAWVSDAKTGRIIWLPADVPCEIVRSPISTQMGPHGLPPCDQLEVVKPDGARQSYRIFDYVTVYITIAESTAHSLGLRLELYAKEPKGRKKGKVNQPQPITTGDDGFKMHADAEVVESVRTMNMEKRRKRKKEGESEGGGMEEGDFDEPEKVNEHKAVIAQLHTPSSFYHQFRKLLRQGGAGREGSDSIA
;
A
#
# COMPACT_ATOMS: atom_id res chain seq x y z
N MET A 1 11.35 -34.28 -31.71
CA MET A 1 12.29 -35.42 -31.77
C MET A 1 13.62 -34.94 -32.34
N SER A 2 14.73 -35.48 -31.83
CA SER A 2 16.12 -35.50 -32.38
C SER A 2 16.60 -34.33 -33.26
N ALA A 3 17.58 -33.58 -32.77
CA ALA A 3 18.45 -32.70 -33.57
C ALA A 3 19.91 -32.91 -33.16
N SER A 4 20.84 -32.93 -34.13
CA SER A 4 22.28 -33.13 -33.86
C SER A 4 23.02 -31.80 -33.81
N GLU A 5 23.76 -31.59 -32.73
CA GLU A 5 24.63 -30.42 -32.56
C GLU A 5 26.04 -30.69 -33.09
N LYS A 6 26.67 -29.68 -33.70
CA LYS A 6 28.09 -29.69 -34.07
C LYS A 6 28.68 -28.31 -33.78
N TYR A 7 29.83 -28.31 -33.11
CA TYR A 7 30.56 -27.12 -32.69
C TYR A 7 32.04 -27.22 -33.10
N ALA A 8 32.66 -26.06 -33.32
CA ALA A 8 34.11 -25.92 -33.44
C ALA A 8 34.63 -25.05 -32.28
N ILE A 9 35.74 -25.46 -31.66
CA ILE A 9 36.34 -24.75 -30.52
C ILE A 9 37.59 -24.00 -31.00
N SER A 10 37.63 -22.70 -30.74
CA SER A 10 38.83 -21.85 -30.86
C SER A 10 39.11 -21.19 -29.52
N ARG A 11 40.39 -21.01 -29.15
CA ARG A 11 40.88 -20.93 -27.76
C ARG A 11 40.33 -19.81 -26.84
N VAL A 12 39.51 -18.87 -27.31
CA VAL A 12 38.84 -17.84 -26.47
C VAL A 12 37.37 -17.60 -26.88
N LYS A 13 36.87 -18.27 -27.92
CA LYS A 13 35.54 -18.05 -28.53
C LYS A 13 34.86 -19.38 -28.82
N SER A 14 33.73 -19.63 -28.15
CA SER A 14 32.82 -20.74 -28.46
C SER A 14 31.58 -20.19 -29.16
N GLU A 15 30.97 -20.97 -30.05
CA GLU A 15 29.72 -20.61 -30.71
C GLU A 15 28.57 -21.44 -30.12
N LYS A 16 27.52 -20.80 -29.61
CA LYS A 16 26.29 -21.44 -29.11
C LYS A 16 25.21 -21.27 -30.17
N VAL A 17 24.84 -22.37 -30.83
CA VAL A 17 23.85 -22.38 -31.91
C VAL A 17 22.50 -22.75 -31.33
N VAL A 18 21.60 -21.78 -31.21
CA VAL A 18 20.23 -22.01 -30.73
C VAL A 18 19.29 -22.04 -31.93
N THR A 19 18.56 -23.14 -32.11
CA THR A 19 17.47 -23.22 -33.09
C THR A 19 16.15 -23.10 -32.36
N TYR A 20 15.36 -22.08 -32.65
CA TYR A 20 14.03 -21.88 -32.07
C TYR A 20 12.99 -21.61 -33.14
N VAL A 21 11.73 -21.92 -32.83
CA VAL A 21 10.60 -21.58 -33.69
C VAL A 21 10.06 -20.23 -33.23
N THR A 22 10.01 -19.26 -34.13
CA THR A 22 9.39 -17.95 -33.87
C THR A 22 7.90 -18.11 -33.54
N PRO A 23 7.24 -17.13 -32.89
CA PRO A 23 5.78 -17.15 -32.69
C PRO A 23 4.95 -17.28 -33.98
N GLN A 24 5.57 -17.10 -35.14
CA GLN A 24 4.99 -17.22 -36.48
C GLN A 24 5.20 -18.61 -37.11
N GLY A 25 5.70 -19.60 -36.35
CA GLY A 25 5.95 -20.97 -36.84
C GLY A 25 7.23 -21.14 -37.67
N LYS A 26 7.98 -20.07 -37.95
CA LYS A 26 9.23 -20.14 -38.72
C LYS A 26 10.40 -20.55 -37.83
N GLY A 27 11.06 -21.66 -38.18
CA GLY A 27 12.33 -22.07 -37.56
C GLY A 27 13.46 -21.10 -37.89
N VAL A 28 14.14 -20.59 -36.87
CA VAL A 28 15.27 -19.67 -36.97
C VAL A 28 16.45 -20.25 -36.21
N ARG A 29 17.61 -20.33 -36.89
CA ARG A 29 18.89 -20.70 -36.31
C ARG A 29 19.66 -19.43 -35.96
N VAL A 30 19.93 -19.21 -34.67
CA VAL A 30 20.73 -18.09 -34.17
C VAL A 30 22.02 -18.63 -33.59
N THR A 31 23.15 -18.31 -34.25
CA THR A 31 24.48 -18.49 -33.67
C THR A 31 24.78 -17.30 -32.77
N ARG A 32 25.09 -17.57 -31.50
CA ARG A 32 25.59 -16.57 -30.54
C ARG A 32 27.05 -16.86 -30.19
N GLU A 33 27.84 -15.82 -30.04
CA GLU A 33 29.22 -15.93 -29.59
C GLU A 33 29.26 -15.97 -28.05
N VAL A 34 29.96 -16.96 -27.50
CA VAL A 34 30.20 -17.13 -26.06
C VAL A 34 31.68 -16.89 -25.82
N TYR A 35 31.98 -15.78 -25.15
CA TYR A 35 33.34 -15.38 -24.79
C TYR A 35 33.69 -15.95 -23.43
N LEU A 36 34.74 -16.76 -23.38
CA LEU A 36 35.22 -17.36 -22.14
C LEU A 36 36.27 -16.46 -21.48
N ARG A 37 36.24 -16.41 -20.14
CA ARG A 37 37.08 -15.54 -19.31
C ARG A 37 37.72 -16.36 -18.18
N LYS A 38 38.95 -16.00 -17.80
CA LYS A 38 39.64 -16.57 -16.61
C LYS A 38 39.29 -15.83 -15.32
N ASN A 39 39.16 -14.50 -15.41
CA ASN A 39 39.01 -13.62 -14.25
C ASN A 39 37.54 -13.45 -13.86
N MET A 40 36.80 -14.57 -13.68
CA MET A 40 35.43 -14.53 -13.16
C MET A 40 35.46 -14.67 -11.64
N PRO A 41 34.91 -13.71 -10.87
CA PRO A 41 35.08 -13.70 -9.42
C PRO A 41 34.33 -14.85 -8.74
N CYS A 42 35.03 -15.58 -7.87
CA CYS A 42 34.46 -16.64 -7.04
C CYS A 42 33.47 -16.12 -5.96
N ARG A 43 33.53 -14.81 -5.66
CA ARG A 43 32.73 -14.13 -4.62
C ARG A 43 32.78 -14.81 -3.25
N THR A 44 33.97 -15.16 -2.77
CA THR A 44 34.18 -15.59 -1.38
C THR A 44 35.44 -14.96 -0.78
N GLN A 45 35.32 -14.48 0.46
CA GLN A 45 36.42 -13.91 1.26
C GLN A 45 37.46 -14.97 1.69
N SER A 46 37.17 -16.27 1.53
CA SER A 46 38.13 -17.34 1.75
C SER A 46 39.16 -17.48 0.61
N CYS A 47 38.89 -16.86 -0.55
CA CYS A 47 39.79 -16.81 -1.68
C CYS A 47 41.06 -15.99 -1.34
N PRO A 48 42.27 -16.46 -1.68
CA PRO A 48 43.50 -15.70 -1.49
C PRO A 48 43.67 -14.52 -2.45
N ASP A 49 42.84 -14.39 -3.48
CA ASP A 49 42.87 -13.31 -4.45
C ASP A 49 41.77 -12.25 -4.15
N ASN A 50 42.20 -11.00 -4.04
CA ASN A 50 41.33 -9.86 -3.75
C ASN A 50 40.48 -9.43 -4.96
N GLU A 51 40.94 -9.66 -6.20
CA GLU A 51 40.14 -9.36 -7.39
C GLU A 51 38.95 -10.33 -7.53
N CYS A 52 39.09 -11.55 -6.99
CA CYS A 52 38.08 -12.60 -7.02
C CYS A 52 36.88 -12.39 -6.07
N HIS A 53 36.87 -11.35 -5.23
CA HIS A 53 35.81 -11.11 -4.25
C HIS A 53 35.30 -9.65 -4.16
N LEU A 54 35.44 -8.89 -5.25
CA LEU A 54 34.85 -7.56 -5.41
C LEU A 54 33.31 -7.57 -5.30
N GLY A 55 32.76 -6.66 -4.48
CA GLY A 55 31.32 -6.57 -4.20
C GLY A 55 30.86 -7.49 -3.06
N PHE A 56 29.56 -7.82 -3.02
CA PHE A 56 29.06 -8.78 -2.04
C PHE A 56 29.65 -10.18 -2.31
N SER A 57 30.27 -10.74 -1.26
CA SER A 57 31.00 -12.01 -1.29
C SER A 57 30.71 -12.82 -0.04
N LEU A 58 30.71 -14.15 -0.18
CA LEU A 58 30.52 -15.10 0.90
C LEU A 58 31.56 -14.89 2.01
N PRO A 59 31.14 -14.76 3.28
CA PRO A 59 32.03 -14.59 4.43
C PRO A 59 33.09 -15.69 4.61
N SER A 60 34.20 -15.35 5.28
CA SER A 60 35.30 -16.28 5.55
C SER A 60 35.08 -17.22 6.74
N ASP A 61 34.01 -17.03 7.53
CA ASP A 61 33.63 -17.91 8.65
C ASP A 61 32.91 -19.20 8.22
N LEU A 62 32.59 -19.33 6.93
CA LEU A 62 31.83 -20.45 6.39
C LEU A 62 32.64 -21.76 6.39
N LYS A 63 32.08 -22.79 7.03
CA LYS A 63 32.64 -24.15 7.04
C LYS A 63 32.46 -24.89 5.71
N ASN A 64 31.34 -24.62 5.03
CA ASN A 64 30.95 -25.29 3.79
C ASN A 64 30.46 -24.25 2.76
N ILE A 65 30.69 -24.54 1.48
CA ILE A 65 30.07 -23.89 0.33
C ILE A 65 29.16 -24.91 -0.35
N VAL A 66 27.94 -24.50 -0.71
CA VAL A 66 26.91 -25.38 -1.26
C VAL A 66 26.58 -24.95 -2.69
N ILE A 67 26.89 -25.80 -3.66
CA ILE A 67 26.51 -25.59 -5.07
C ILE A 67 25.22 -26.36 -5.34
N VAL A 68 24.17 -25.62 -5.73
CA VAL A 68 22.82 -26.16 -5.93
C VAL A 68 22.58 -26.46 -7.40
N ASP A 69 22.26 -27.71 -7.72
CA ASP A 69 21.95 -28.14 -9.09
C ASP A 69 20.58 -27.64 -9.58
N GLY A 70 20.37 -27.68 -10.90
CA GLY A 70 19.19 -27.09 -11.56
C GLY A 70 17.85 -27.62 -11.06
N PHE A 71 17.77 -28.90 -10.70
CA PHE A 71 16.56 -29.52 -10.15
C PHE A 71 16.17 -28.93 -8.78
N TYR A 72 17.11 -28.87 -7.84
CA TYR A 72 16.85 -28.30 -6.51
C TYR A 72 16.64 -26.78 -6.58
N ALA A 73 17.32 -26.08 -7.50
CA ALA A 73 17.07 -24.67 -7.78
C ALA A 73 15.67 -24.39 -8.35
N LEU A 74 15.04 -25.38 -8.99
CA LEU A 74 13.70 -25.27 -9.58
C LEU A 74 12.58 -25.66 -8.61
N TYR A 75 12.72 -26.77 -7.88
CA TYR A 75 11.63 -27.38 -7.10
C TYR A 75 11.77 -27.24 -5.57
N PHE A 76 12.93 -26.83 -5.07
CA PHE A 76 13.24 -26.79 -3.63
C PHE A 76 13.89 -25.47 -3.19
N TRP A 77 13.74 -24.39 -3.96
CA TRP A 77 14.37 -23.11 -3.62
C TRP A 77 13.92 -22.55 -2.27
N GLU A 78 12.67 -22.82 -1.89
CA GLU A 78 12.07 -22.65 -0.57
C GLU A 78 13.00 -23.03 0.59
N VAL A 79 13.67 -24.19 0.48
CA VAL A 79 14.58 -24.70 1.51
C VAL A 79 15.79 -23.77 1.68
N PHE A 80 16.26 -23.19 0.58
CA PHE A 80 17.40 -22.28 0.50
C PHE A 80 17.07 -20.82 0.81
N GLU A 81 15.81 -20.48 1.16
CA GLU A 81 15.43 -19.16 1.70
C GLU A 81 15.60 -19.08 3.23
N SER A 82 15.83 -20.22 3.89
CA SER A 82 16.21 -20.34 5.30
C SER A 82 17.60 -19.72 5.52
N VAL A 83 17.66 -18.64 6.29
CA VAL A 83 18.90 -17.89 6.59
C VAL A 83 19.91 -18.72 7.40
N GLU A 84 19.46 -19.83 7.98
CA GLU A 84 20.27 -20.84 8.65
C GLU A 84 21.13 -21.64 7.65
N ILE A 85 20.71 -21.76 6.37
CA ILE A 85 21.46 -22.43 5.31
C ILE A 85 22.36 -21.42 4.59
N ARG A 86 23.52 -21.13 5.19
CA ARG A 86 24.50 -20.16 4.66
C ARG A 86 25.49 -20.79 3.65
N GLY A 87 26.05 -19.97 2.77
CA GLY A 87 27.18 -20.34 1.90
C GLY A 87 26.77 -20.87 0.53
N ILE A 88 25.66 -20.38 -0.01
CA ILE A 88 25.03 -20.90 -1.23
C ILE A 88 25.67 -20.27 -2.47
N VAL A 89 26.10 -21.10 -3.41
CA VAL A 89 26.56 -20.70 -4.74
C VAL A 89 25.56 -21.19 -5.77
N VAL A 90 24.82 -20.23 -6.34
CA VAL A 90 23.98 -20.46 -7.51
C VAL A 90 24.86 -20.31 -8.73
N THR A 91 24.93 -21.33 -9.58
CA THR A 91 25.59 -21.20 -10.87
C THR A 91 24.67 -20.54 -11.90
N LEU A 92 25.26 -19.86 -12.88
CA LEU A 92 24.49 -19.33 -14.01
C LEU A 92 23.75 -20.44 -14.76
N SER A 93 24.32 -21.64 -14.89
CA SER A 93 23.61 -22.80 -15.47
C SER A 93 22.39 -23.24 -14.66
N SER A 94 22.44 -23.29 -13.31
CA SER A 94 21.26 -23.60 -12.49
C SER A 94 20.19 -22.50 -12.58
N LEU A 95 20.59 -21.23 -12.60
CA LEU A 95 19.68 -20.10 -12.76
C LEU A 95 19.02 -20.10 -14.16
N CYS A 96 19.78 -20.40 -15.21
CA CYS A 96 19.29 -20.55 -16.58
C CYS A 96 18.37 -21.77 -16.73
N TYR A 97 18.70 -22.90 -16.09
CA TYR A 97 17.84 -24.09 -16.05
C TYR A 97 16.49 -23.74 -15.41
N THR A 98 16.50 -23.10 -14.24
CA THR A 98 15.28 -22.64 -13.57
C THR A 98 14.48 -21.68 -14.46
N GLN A 99 15.14 -20.74 -15.13
CA GLN A 99 14.47 -19.80 -16.05
C GLN A 99 13.82 -20.49 -17.27
N GLN A 100 14.38 -21.61 -17.74
CA GLN A 100 13.91 -22.33 -18.93
C GLN A 100 12.84 -23.37 -18.62
N GLN A 101 12.91 -24.01 -17.44
CA GLN A 101 12.05 -25.13 -17.06
C GLN A 101 10.87 -24.72 -16.17
N ALA A 102 10.95 -23.58 -15.47
CA ALA A 102 9.84 -23.10 -14.64
C ALA A 102 8.65 -22.63 -15.49
N SER A 103 7.44 -23.02 -15.09
CA SER A 103 6.17 -22.55 -15.67
C SER A 103 5.90 -21.06 -15.44
N SER A 104 6.63 -20.42 -14.53
CA SER A 104 6.56 -18.99 -14.25
C SER A 104 7.92 -18.44 -13.81
N ARG A 105 8.10 -17.12 -13.89
CA ARG A 105 9.32 -16.44 -13.41
C ARG A 105 9.41 -16.36 -11.87
N ALA A 106 8.47 -16.91 -11.11
CA ALA A 106 8.41 -16.76 -9.66
C ALA A 106 9.67 -17.30 -8.94
N VAL A 107 10.08 -18.55 -9.24
CA VAL A 107 11.28 -19.16 -8.64
C VAL A 107 12.55 -18.41 -9.06
N TYR A 108 12.65 -18.03 -10.33
CA TYR A 108 13.76 -17.18 -10.82
C TYR A 108 13.87 -15.85 -10.07
N ASN A 109 12.74 -15.17 -9.85
CA ASN A 109 12.69 -13.89 -9.14
C ASN A 109 13.06 -14.08 -7.65
N ARG A 110 12.71 -15.21 -7.04
CA ARG A 110 13.09 -15.55 -5.65
C ARG A 110 14.59 -15.86 -5.51
N ILE A 111 15.19 -16.61 -6.44
CA ILE A 111 16.65 -16.77 -6.51
C ILE A 111 17.32 -15.40 -6.65
N ARG A 112 16.82 -14.53 -7.54
CA ARG A 112 17.33 -13.15 -7.71
C ARG A 112 17.17 -12.30 -6.44
N ALA A 113 16.10 -12.48 -5.68
CA ALA A 113 15.91 -11.79 -4.41
C ALA A 113 16.94 -12.26 -3.36
N CYS A 114 17.19 -13.57 -3.23
CA CYS A 114 18.25 -14.08 -2.34
C CYS A 114 19.65 -13.60 -2.76
N LEU A 115 19.94 -13.56 -4.07
CA LEU A 115 21.19 -13.01 -4.61
C LEU A 115 21.35 -11.49 -4.38
N SER A 116 20.27 -10.80 -3.99
CA SER A 116 20.24 -9.35 -3.72
C SER A 116 20.11 -9.02 -2.22
N ASP A 117 19.92 -10.03 -1.35
CA ASP A 117 19.85 -9.89 0.11
C ASP A 117 21.12 -10.48 0.75
N PRO A 118 22.11 -9.65 1.15
CA PRO A 118 23.36 -10.10 1.76
C PRO A 118 23.20 -11.08 2.93
N VAL A 119 22.06 -11.00 3.65
CA VAL A 119 21.73 -11.90 4.76
C VAL A 119 21.63 -13.36 4.31
N GLN A 120 21.14 -13.62 3.11
CA GLN A 120 20.94 -14.97 2.57
C GLN A 120 22.27 -15.70 2.28
N CYS A 121 23.42 -15.03 2.40
CA CYS A 121 24.75 -15.63 2.17
C CYS A 121 24.78 -16.44 0.87
N CYS A 122 24.23 -15.85 -0.21
CA CYS A 122 23.98 -16.48 -1.49
C CYS A 122 24.64 -15.65 -2.61
N VAL A 123 25.42 -16.29 -3.48
CA VAL A 123 26.13 -15.62 -4.59
C VAL A 123 25.90 -16.31 -5.93
N LEU A 124 26.01 -15.52 -7.02
CA LEU A 124 25.94 -16.01 -8.39
C LEU A 124 27.36 -16.24 -8.93
N PHE A 125 27.59 -17.42 -9.48
CA PHE A 125 28.84 -17.78 -10.17
C PHE A 125 28.58 -18.07 -11.65
N ASP A 126 29.19 -17.26 -12.51
CA ASP A 126 28.98 -17.25 -13.96
C ASP A 126 29.77 -18.37 -14.69
N ASN A 127 29.53 -19.63 -14.30
CA ASN A 127 30.25 -20.80 -14.81
C ASN A 127 30.13 -21.01 -16.33
N GLU A 128 29.04 -20.59 -16.98
CA GLU A 128 28.91 -20.64 -18.45
C GLU A 128 29.87 -19.68 -19.19
N PHE A 129 30.41 -18.67 -18.53
CA PHE A 129 31.40 -17.72 -19.10
C PHE A 129 32.83 -17.94 -18.58
N HIS A 130 33.02 -18.87 -17.64
CA HIS A 130 34.33 -19.17 -17.06
C HIS A 130 35.07 -20.23 -17.89
N GLU A 131 36.31 -19.96 -18.33
CA GLU A 131 37.10 -20.85 -19.21
C GLU A 131 37.27 -22.27 -18.63
N ASP A 132 37.70 -22.39 -17.38
CA ASP A 132 37.89 -23.70 -16.74
C ASP A 132 36.59 -24.45 -16.44
N CYS A 133 35.44 -23.77 -16.31
CA CYS A 133 34.16 -24.40 -15.94
C CYS A 133 33.27 -24.73 -17.15
N PHE A 134 33.29 -23.91 -18.20
CA PHE A 134 32.41 -24.10 -19.35
C PHE A 134 32.69 -25.40 -20.10
N ARG A 135 31.63 -26.14 -20.42
CA ARG A 135 31.66 -27.32 -21.29
C ARG A 135 30.51 -27.26 -22.28
N GLN A 136 30.71 -27.80 -23.47
CA GLN A 136 29.64 -27.98 -24.46
C GLN A 136 28.76 -29.17 -24.09
N SER A 137 27.49 -29.14 -24.54
CA SER A 137 26.55 -30.26 -24.42
C SER A 137 27.00 -31.43 -25.30
N TYR A 138 26.78 -32.66 -24.85
CA TYR A 138 26.99 -33.85 -25.69
C TYR A 138 25.76 -34.12 -26.56
N PRO A 139 25.92 -34.69 -27.77
CA PRO A 139 24.78 -35.05 -28.62
C PRO A 139 23.83 -36.03 -27.91
N GLY A 140 22.58 -35.61 -27.68
CA GLY A 140 21.56 -36.41 -27.00
C GLY A 140 21.57 -36.34 -25.47
N GLU A 141 22.44 -35.54 -24.85
CA GLU A 141 22.43 -35.25 -23.42
C GLU A 141 21.16 -34.47 -23.02
N SER A 142 20.55 -34.78 -21.87
CA SER A 142 19.41 -34.01 -21.39
C SER A 142 19.84 -32.66 -20.82
N THR A 143 18.94 -31.69 -20.76
CA THR A 143 19.23 -30.37 -20.19
C THR A 143 19.59 -30.46 -18.69
N LEU A 144 19.07 -31.47 -17.98
CA LEU A 144 19.42 -31.74 -16.59
C LEU A 144 20.84 -32.28 -16.50
N ASP A 145 21.19 -33.36 -17.20
CA ASP A 145 22.54 -33.95 -17.19
C ASP A 145 23.62 -32.92 -17.57
N TYR A 146 23.33 -32.10 -18.58
CA TYR A 146 24.21 -31.01 -19.00
C TYR A 146 24.47 -30.00 -17.86
N THR A 147 23.41 -29.60 -17.16
CA THR A 147 23.47 -28.66 -16.03
C THR A 147 24.20 -29.29 -14.85
N THR A 148 23.87 -30.53 -14.47
CA THR A 148 24.56 -31.32 -13.44
C THR A 148 26.06 -31.40 -13.73
N ARG A 149 26.45 -31.65 -14.98
CA ARG A 149 27.87 -31.75 -15.38
C ARG A 149 28.61 -30.40 -15.36
N LEU A 150 27.96 -29.31 -15.75
CA LEU A 150 28.52 -27.96 -15.58
C LEU A 150 28.70 -27.59 -14.11
N ASN A 151 27.72 -27.94 -13.27
CA ASN A 151 27.72 -27.65 -11.84
C ASN A 151 28.76 -28.47 -11.07
N TRP A 152 28.90 -29.76 -11.41
CA TRP A 152 30.00 -30.59 -10.95
C TRP A 152 31.37 -30.01 -11.33
N THR A 153 31.51 -29.52 -12.56
CA THR A 153 32.77 -28.89 -13.01
C THR A 153 33.07 -27.62 -12.21
N ALA A 154 32.06 -26.79 -11.92
CA ALA A 154 32.19 -25.63 -11.04
C ALA A 154 32.56 -26.03 -9.60
N ALA A 155 31.99 -27.11 -9.06
CA ALA A 155 32.31 -27.60 -7.72
C ALA A 155 33.78 -28.08 -7.61
N GLN A 156 34.26 -28.82 -8.61
CA GLN A 156 35.68 -29.18 -8.70
C GLN A 156 36.60 -27.95 -8.80
N TRP A 157 36.17 -26.92 -9.52
CA TRP A 157 36.91 -25.66 -9.62
C TRP A 157 36.98 -24.95 -8.26
N TYR A 158 35.85 -24.76 -7.56
CA TYR A 158 35.82 -24.15 -6.22
C TYR A 158 36.71 -24.92 -5.23
N GLN A 159 36.65 -26.26 -5.21
CA GLN A 159 37.47 -27.09 -4.32
C GLN A 159 38.98 -26.88 -4.56
N SER A 160 39.37 -26.77 -5.84
CA SER A 160 40.77 -26.55 -6.23
C SER A 160 41.22 -25.12 -5.96
N HIS A 161 40.39 -24.13 -6.32
CA HIS A 161 40.65 -22.70 -6.21
C HIS A 161 40.76 -22.23 -4.75
N LEU A 162 39.95 -22.80 -3.85
CA LEU A 162 39.98 -22.50 -2.41
C LEU A 162 41.00 -23.34 -1.63
N MET A 163 41.78 -24.20 -2.30
CA MET A 163 42.84 -25.02 -1.71
C MET A 163 42.38 -25.84 -0.48
N GLY A 164 41.12 -26.28 -0.46
CA GLY A 164 40.55 -27.03 0.67
C GLY A 164 40.30 -26.23 1.96
N LYS A 165 40.37 -24.88 1.94
CA LYS A 165 40.05 -24.03 3.11
C LYS A 165 38.59 -24.15 3.59
N VAL A 166 37.68 -24.53 2.69
CA VAL A 166 36.23 -24.64 2.90
C VAL A 166 35.77 -25.93 2.21
N ASN A 167 34.87 -26.70 2.82
CA ASN A 167 34.34 -27.91 2.19
C ASN A 167 33.37 -27.53 1.06
N VAL A 168 33.52 -28.10 -0.14
CA VAL A 168 32.57 -27.89 -1.23
C VAL A 168 31.57 -29.04 -1.29
N ILE A 169 30.30 -28.72 -1.16
CA ILE A 169 29.17 -29.66 -1.25
C ILE A 169 28.44 -29.39 -2.57
N PHE A 170 28.20 -30.45 -3.36
CA PHE A 170 27.37 -30.40 -4.56
C PHE A 170 26.05 -31.14 -4.30
N LEU A 171 24.94 -30.40 -4.33
CA LEU A 171 23.60 -30.93 -4.12
C LEU A 171 22.91 -31.18 -5.46
N THR A 172 22.62 -32.45 -5.76
CA THR A 172 21.92 -32.89 -6.97
C THR A 172 21.01 -34.08 -6.68
N ASP A 173 19.88 -34.17 -7.39
CA ASP A 173 19.04 -35.37 -7.45
C ASP A 173 19.63 -36.41 -8.42
N ASN A 174 20.35 -35.95 -9.44
CA ASN A 174 21.04 -36.74 -10.46
C ASN A 174 22.36 -37.33 -9.94
N THR A 175 22.27 -38.03 -8.81
CA THR A 175 23.41 -38.60 -8.08
C THR A 175 24.17 -39.64 -8.90
N GLU A 176 23.50 -40.39 -9.80
CA GLU A 176 24.16 -41.38 -10.67
C GLU A 176 25.20 -40.73 -11.59
N VAL A 177 24.81 -39.65 -12.30
CA VAL A 177 25.70 -38.90 -13.20
C VAL A 177 26.82 -38.23 -12.41
N ALA A 178 26.52 -37.61 -11.26
CA ALA A 178 27.53 -36.98 -10.42
C ALA A 178 28.56 -38.00 -9.88
N LEU A 179 28.12 -39.16 -9.39
CA LEU A 179 28.99 -40.24 -8.92
C LEU A 179 29.76 -40.91 -10.06
N GLU A 180 29.25 -40.93 -11.29
CA GLU A 180 30.02 -41.35 -12.46
C GLU A 180 31.13 -40.34 -12.80
N LEU A 181 30.81 -39.04 -12.83
CA LEU A 181 31.78 -37.97 -13.09
C LEU A 181 32.89 -37.91 -12.03
N ALA A 182 32.56 -38.21 -10.76
CA ALA A 182 33.51 -38.40 -9.68
C ALA A 182 34.44 -39.61 -9.93
N ARG A 183 33.87 -40.80 -10.20
CA ARG A 183 34.64 -42.02 -10.52
C ARG A 183 35.58 -41.86 -11.72
N ARG A 184 35.20 -41.04 -12.71
CA ARG A 184 36.02 -40.72 -13.89
C ARG A 184 37.21 -39.79 -13.59
N ASN A 185 37.27 -39.13 -12.43
CA ASN A 185 38.38 -38.23 -12.04
C ASN A 185 38.87 -38.45 -10.59
N PRO A 186 39.46 -39.62 -10.24
CA PRO A 186 39.83 -39.94 -8.85
C PRO A 186 40.91 -39.04 -8.23
N SER A 187 41.68 -38.31 -9.04
CA SER A 187 42.75 -37.40 -8.59
C SER A 187 42.26 -36.05 -8.09
N LYS A 188 40.94 -35.84 -7.98
CA LYS A 188 40.29 -34.60 -7.52
C LYS A 188 39.32 -34.84 -6.36
N ASP A 189 39.70 -35.71 -5.44
CA ASP A 189 38.89 -36.05 -4.27
C ASP A 189 38.75 -34.84 -3.32
N GLY A 190 37.52 -34.55 -2.86
CA GLY A 190 37.26 -33.44 -1.93
C GLY A 190 35.91 -32.73 -2.08
N VAL A 191 35.20 -32.88 -3.21
CA VAL A 191 33.80 -32.41 -3.35
C VAL A 191 32.86 -33.47 -2.78
N LEU A 192 31.99 -33.08 -1.84
CA LEU A 192 30.97 -33.94 -1.26
C LEU A 192 29.70 -33.91 -2.13
N VAL A 193 29.34 -35.04 -2.75
CA VAL A 193 28.07 -35.19 -3.49
C VAL A 193 27.00 -35.74 -2.55
N MET A 194 25.87 -35.04 -2.43
CA MET A 194 24.77 -35.45 -1.55
C MET A 194 23.41 -35.10 -2.19
N ASP A 195 22.38 -35.88 -1.88
CA ASP A 195 21.00 -35.43 -2.06
C ASP A 195 20.57 -34.45 -0.96
N LEU A 196 19.47 -33.73 -1.17
CA LEU A 196 18.99 -32.71 -0.24
C LEU A 196 18.52 -33.31 1.11
N ALA A 197 17.95 -34.51 1.11
CA ALA A 197 17.52 -35.18 2.35
C ALA A 197 18.71 -35.49 3.27
N THR A 198 19.76 -36.07 2.72
CA THR A 198 20.99 -36.42 3.44
C THR A 198 21.72 -35.15 3.86
N TYR A 199 21.79 -34.12 3.01
CA TYR A 199 22.36 -32.83 3.39
C TYR A 199 21.66 -32.20 4.61
N LEU A 200 20.33 -32.13 4.60
CA LEU A 200 19.54 -31.61 5.73
C LEU A 200 19.76 -32.47 6.99
N GLN A 201 19.79 -33.80 6.86
CA GLN A 201 19.98 -34.70 8.00
C GLN A 201 21.40 -34.64 8.58
N THR A 202 22.44 -34.47 7.76
CA THR A 202 23.85 -34.45 8.20
C THR A 202 24.30 -33.08 8.69
N HIS A 203 23.92 -32.00 8.00
CA HIS A 203 24.40 -30.65 8.30
C HIS A 203 23.42 -29.80 9.12
N HIS A 204 22.12 -30.09 9.04
CA HIS A 204 21.05 -29.28 9.64
C HIS A 204 19.99 -30.09 10.42
N PRO A 205 20.36 -31.10 11.24
CA PRO A 205 19.40 -32.03 11.85
C PRO A 205 18.36 -31.36 12.77
N ASN A 206 18.65 -30.16 13.26
CA ASN A 206 17.78 -29.39 14.16
C ASN A 206 16.73 -28.54 13.41
N LEU A 207 16.81 -28.38 12.09
CA LEU A 207 15.89 -27.57 11.30
C LEU A 207 14.61 -28.35 10.96
N THR A 208 13.81 -28.67 11.98
CA THR A 208 12.60 -29.50 11.87
C THR A 208 11.57 -28.91 10.91
N THR A 209 11.32 -27.60 10.94
CA THR A 209 10.41 -26.90 10.02
C THR A 209 10.87 -27.02 8.57
N VAL A 210 12.17 -26.88 8.30
CA VAL A 210 12.76 -27.01 6.96
C VAL A 210 12.63 -28.45 6.44
N ARG A 211 12.73 -29.44 7.34
CA ARG A 211 12.47 -30.85 6.99
C ARG A 211 10.99 -31.11 6.66
N GLN A 212 10.05 -30.56 7.43
CA GLN A 212 8.61 -30.64 7.12
C GLN A 212 8.28 -30.01 5.76
N LEU A 213 8.88 -28.86 5.46
CA LEU A 213 8.80 -28.20 4.15
C LEU A 213 9.35 -29.10 3.03
N TYR A 214 10.54 -29.68 3.20
CA TYR A 214 11.13 -30.63 2.26
C TYR A 214 10.22 -31.84 2.00
N ASP A 215 9.66 -32.45 3.04
CA ASP A 215 8.75 -33.59 2.93
C ASP A 215 7.44 -33.20 2.19
N SER A 216 6.91 -32.01 2.44
CA SER A 216 5.71 -31.47 1.78
C SER A 216 5.95 -31.18 0.29
N LEU A 217 7.10 -30.59 -0.05
CA LEU A 217 7.54 -30.37 -1.45
C LEU A 217 7.71 -31.69 -2.21
N CYS A 218 8.37 -32.69 -1.59
CA CYS A 218 8.51 -34.02 -2.17
C CYS A 218 7.14 -34.63 -2.53
N ALA A 219 6.17 -34.57 -1.60
CA ALA A 219 4.83 -35.09 -1.84
C ALA A 219 4.07 -34.33 -2.95
N SER A 220 4.22 -33.00 -3.02
CA SER A 220 3.61 -32.19 -4.10
C SER A 220 4.19 -32.53 -5.48
N LEU A 221 5.52 -32.75 -5.55
CA LEU A 221 6.21 -33.16 -6.77
C LEU A 221 5.82 -34.58 -7.21
N MET A 222 5.77 -35.55 -6.29
CA MET A 222 5.33 -36.93 -6.60
C MET A 222 3.88 -36.95 -7.10
N SER A 223 2.98 -36.15 -6.50
CA SER A 223 1.62 -35.96 -7.01
C SER A 223 1.55 -35.29 -8.39
N SER A 224 2.65 -34.73 -8.90
CA SER A 224 2.72 -34.09 -10.23
C SER A 224 3.07 -35.11 -11.31
N GLN A 225 4.02 -35.99 -11.02
CA GLN A 225 4.50 -37.02 -11.94
C GLN A 225 3.45 -38.11 -12.21
N SER A 226 2.64 -38.49 -11.20
CA SER A 226 1.57 -39.48 -11.38
C SER A 226 0.51 -39.04 -12.42
N VAL A 227 0.13 -37.76 -12.42
CA VAL A 227 -0.88 -37.20 -13.34
C VAL A 227 -0.35 -37.06 -14.78
N GLN A 228 0.95 -36.81 -14.95
CA GLN A 228 1.57 -36.74 -16.29
C GLN A 228 1.59 -38.09 -17.01
N ASN A 229 1.79 -39.19 -16.27
CA ASN A 229 1.81 -40.53 -16.86
C ASN A 229 0.43 -41.01 -17.35
N GLU A 230 -0.68 -40.56 -16.75
CA GLU A 230 -2.03 -40.87 -17.24
C GLU A 230 -2.40 -40.00 -18.47
N SER A 231 -2.08 -38.70 -18.42
CA SER A 231 -2.44 -37.74 -19.48
C SER A 231 -1.60 -37.86 -20.76
N ALA A 232 -0.42 -38.49 -20.72
CA ALA A 232 0.37 -38.82 -21.91
C ALA A 232 -0.38 -39.73 -22.91
N SER A 233 -1.42 -40.46 -22.47
CA SER A 233 -2.21 -41.37 -23.32
C SER A 233 -3.22 -40.68 -24.25
N THR A 234 -3.55 -39.41 -24.01
CA THR A 234 -4.73 -38.73 -24.62
C THR A 234 -4.41 -37.54 -25.52
N ILE A 235 -3.15 -37.08 -25.59
CA ILE A 235 -2.75 -35.84 -26.29
C ILE A 235 -2.79 -35.96 -27.83
N ALA A 236 -2.86 -37.17 -28.39
CA ALA A 236 -2.77 -37.42 -29.84
C ALA A 236 -3.99 -36.97 -30.69
N ALA A 237 -5.10 -36.52 -30.09
CA ALA A 237 -6.38 -36.30 -30.79
C ALA A 237 -6.79 -34.82 -31.00
N ALA A 238 -6.12 -33.84 -30.39
CA ALA A 238 -6.65 -32.48 -30.24
C ALA A 238 -6.20 -31.45 -31.32
N THR A 239 -5.93 -31.89 -32.56
CA THR A 239 -5.45 -30.99 -33.65
C THR A 239 -6.34 -31.01 -34.90
N THR A 240 -7.64 -30.70 -34.74
CA THR A 240 -8.52 -30.03 -35.74
C THR A 240 -9.97 -30.01 -35.24
N THR A 241 -10.50 -28.85 -34.82
CA THR A 241 -11.91 -28.40 -35.01
C THR A 241 -12.14 -27.07 -34.29
N SER A 242 -12.98 -26.22 -34.88
CA SER A 242 -13.25 -24.85 -34.43
C SER A 242 -14.49 -24.74 -33.51
N SER A 243 -14.60 -25.59 -32.49
CA SER A 243 -15.79 -25.64 -31.61
C SER A 243 -15.46 -25.93 -30.14
N LEU A 244 -15.57 -24.88 -29.31
CA LEU A 244 -15.82 -24.85 -27.86
C LEU A 244 -15.56 -26.11 -27.01
N PRO A 245 -14.49 -26.13 -26.19
CA PRO A 245 -14.49 -26.90 -24.94
C PRO A 245 -15.20 -26.09 -23.85
N GLN A 246 -16.54 -26.13 -23.84
CA GLN A 246 -17.36 -25.51 -22.77
C GLN A 246 -17.69 -26.50 -21.63
N GLN A 247 -17.50 -27.79 -21.87
CA GLN A 247 -17.59 -28.83 -20.85
C GLN A 247 -16.19 -29.33 -20.47
N PRO A 248 -15.95 -29.69 -19.19
CA PRO A 248 -14.71 -30.37 -18.79
C PRO A 248 -14.59 -31.74 -19.50
N ALA A 249 -13.37 -32.25 -19.63
CA ALA A 249 -13.15 -33.61 -20.13
C ALA A 249 -13.71 -34.65 -19.14
N TYR A 250 -13.86 -35.90 -19.59
CA TYR A 250 -14.34 -36.97 -18.70
C TYR A 250 -13.36 -37.19 -17.54
N GLY A 251 -13.81 -36.92 -16.32
CA GLY A 251 -13.00 -36.95 -15.09
C GLY A 251 -12.49 -35.59 -14.60
N ASP A 252 -12.60 -34.53 -15.41
CA ASP A 252 -12.27 -33.15 -15.00
C ASP A 252 -13.45 -32.45 -14.31
N VAL A 253 -13.13 -31.57 -13.37
CA VAL A 253 -14.09 -30.64 -12.72
C VAL A 253 -14.19 -29.33 -13.51
N TYR A 254 -13.08 -28.90 -14.13
CA TYR A 254 -12.92 -27.60 -14.76
C TYR A 254 -12.34 -27.72 -16.17
N PRO A 255 -12.79 -26.93 -17.17
CA PRO A 255 -12.20 -26.94 -18.50
C PRO A 255 -10.71 -26.56 -18.53
N ALA A 256 -9.94 -27.15 -19.45
CA ALA A 256 -8.54 -26.79 -19.66
C ALA A 256 -8.38 -25.29 -20.01
N HIS A 257 -7.29 -24.66 -19.56
CA HIS A 257 -6.95 -23.29 -19.96
C HIS A 257 -6.35 -23.28 -21.37
N LEU A 258 -6.65 -22.23 -22.14
CA LEU A 258 -6.00 -22.01 -23.43
C LEU A 258 -4.51 -21.65 -23.23
N PRO A 259 -3.61 -22.03 -24.17
CA PRO A 259 -2.21 -21.65 -24.11
C PRO A 259 -2.02 -20.14 -24.24
N GLU A 260 -0.98 -19.60 -23.61
CA GLU A 260 -0.70 -18.16 -23.54
C GLU A 260 -0.70 -17.47 -24.92
N SER A 261 -0.13 -18.11 -25.95
CA SER A 261 -0.12 -17.61 -27.32
C SER A 261 -1.54 -17.42 -27.90
N ALA A 262 -2.48 -18.30 -27.59
CA ALA A 262 -3.87 -18.19 -28.00
C ALA A 262 -4.63 -17.13 -27.18
N LEU A 263 -4.30 -16.98 -25.89
CA LEU A 263 -4.84 -15.91 -25.05
C LEU A 263 -4.42 -14.53 -25.60
N ILE A 264 -3.12 -14.32 -25.84
CA ILE A 264 -2.57 -13.07 -26.39
C ILE A 264 -3.14 -12.79 -27.79
N ALA A 265 -3.25 -13.81 -28.66
CA ALA A 265 -3.85 -13.65 -29.98
C ALA A 265 -5.33 -13.24 -29.90
N GLY A 266 -6.11 -13.86 -29.00
CA GLY A 266 -7.52 -13.56 -28.80
C GLY A 266 -7.79 -12.20 -28.16
N VAL A 267 -6.89 -11.72 -27.28
CA VAL A 267 -6.95 -10.33 -26.77
C VAL A 267 -6.62 -9.33 -27.89
N ARG A 268 -5.58 -9.60 -28.70
CA ARG A 268 -5.21 -8.74 -29.84
C ARG A 268 -6.26 -8.69 -30.96
N SER A 269 -7.07 -9.73 -31.12
CA SER A 269 -8.18 -9.76 -32.08
C SER A 269 -9.49 -9.18 -31.53
N GLY A 270 -9.55 -8.81 -30.24
CA GLY A 270 -10.77 -8.37 -29.55
C GLY A 270 -11.77 -9.51 -29.25
N GLN A 271 -11.41 -10.76 -29.52
CA GLN A 271 -12.23 -11.95 -29.23
C GLN A 271 -12.32 -12.23 -27.71
N PHE A 272 -11.25 -11.93 -26.98
CA PHE A 272 -11.19 -12.04 -25.52
C PHE A 272 -10.88 -10.68 -24.89
N LEU A 273 -11.28 -10.53 -23.63
CA LEU A 273 -11.00 -9.34 -22.83
C LEU A 273 -10.04 -9.71 -21.69
N GLN A 274 -9.15 -8.79 -21.34
CA GLN A 274 -8.19 -8.95 -20.24
C GLN A 274 -8.59 -8.09 -19.06
N GLY A 275 -8.46 -8.63 -17.85
CA GLY A 275 -8.76 -7.92 -16.62
C GLY A 275 -8.18 -8.60 -15.39
N VAL A 276 -8.32 -7.96 -14.24
CA VAL A 276 -7.91 -8.52 -12.94
C VAL A 276 -9.13 -9.07 -12.22
N LEU A 277 -9.04 -10.30 -11.71
CA LEU A 277 -10.14 -10.96 -11.00
C LEU A 277 -10.25 -10.44 -9.56
N ARG A 278 -11.47 -10.10 -9.14
CA ARG A 278 -11.84 -9.70 -7.79
C ARG A 278 -12.91 -10.62 -7.22
N VAL A 279 -12.69 -11.18 -6.04
CA VAL A 279 -13.54 -12.16 -5.39
C VAL A 279 -14.23 -11.52 -4.19
N SER A 280 -15.55 -11.72 -4.04
CA SER A 280 -16.28 -11.21 -2.87
C SER A 280 -15.76 -11.81 -1.56
N ARG A 281 -15.45 -10.97 -0.56
CA ARG A 281 -15.05 -11.37 0.80
C ARG A 281 -16.12 -12.21 1.51
N PHE A 282 -17.40 -12.01 1.17
CA PHE A 282 -18.56 -12.62 1.84
C PHE A 282 -19.24 -13.72 1.01
N ARG A 283 -19.03 -13.72 -0.31
CA ARG A 283 -19.64 -14.65 -1.28
C ARG A 283 -18.58 -15.32 -2.16
N SER A 284 -17.45 -15.70 -1.58
CA SER A 284 -16.26 -16.08 -2.34
C SER A 284 -16.46 -17.28 -3.28
N SER A 285 -17.43 -18.16 -3.02
CA SER A 285 -17.79 -19.31 -3.87
C SER A 285 -18.71 -18.98 -5.05
N THR A 286 -19.47 -17.88 -4.99
CA THR A 286 -20.51 -17.52 -5.98
C THR A 286 -20.21 -16.24 -6.74
N ASP A 287 -19.64 -15.22 -6.09
CA ASP A 287 -19.58 -13.86 -6.63
C ASP A 287 -18.11 -13.46 -6.86
N ALA A 288 -17.79 -13.11 -8.11
CA ALA A 288 -16.56 -12.44 -8.51
C ALA A 288 -16.81 -11.50 -9.69
N VAL A 289 -15.91 -10.53 -9.87
CA VAL A 289 -15.92 -9.55 -10.95
C VAL A 289 -14.54 -9.53 -11.60
N VAL A 290 -14.47 -9.26 -12.90
CA VAL A 290 -13.22 -8.97 -13.61
C VAL A 290 -13.23 -7.50 -14.00
N VAL A 291 -12.29 -6.74 -13.42
CA VAL A 291 -12.04 -5.34 -13.78
C VAL A 291 -11.14 -5.32 -15.01
N LEU A 292 -11.61 -4.76 -16.12
CA LEU A 292 -10.88 -4.71 -17.37
C LEU A 292 -9.68 -3.76 -17.32
N THR A 293 -8.54 -4.21 -17.84
CA THR A 293 -7.33 -3.36 -17.96
C THR A 293 -7.47 -2.27 -19.03
N ASP A 294 -8.36 -2.48 -20.01
CA ASP A 294 -8.73 -1.49 -21.00
C ASP A 294 -10.24 -1.57 -21.27
N ALA A 295 -11.00 -0.62 -20.69
CA ALA A 295 -12.43 -0.52 -20.90
C ALA A 295 -12.81 -0.09 -22.35
N SER A 296 -11.87 0.45 -23.13
CA SER A 296 -12.13 0.82 -24.53
C SER A 296 -12.30 -0.41 -25.44
N ALA A 297 -11.74 -1.56 -25.05
CA ALA A 297 -11.88 -2.83 -25.78
C ALA A 297 -13.34 -3.29 -25.93
N LEU A 298 -14.22 -2.95 -24.97
CA LEU A 298 -15.67 -3.22 -25.04
C LEU A 298 -16.34 -2.54 -26.25
N LYS A 299 -15.82 -1.40 -26.72
CA LYS A 299 -16.38 -0.65 -27.86
C LYS A 299 -16.17 -1.33 -29.21
N HIS A 300 -15.29 -2.34 -29.26
CA HIS A 300 -14.94 -3.06 -30.47
C HIS A 300 -15.67 -4.41 -30.61
N GLN A 301 -16.48 -4.82 -29.62
CA GLN A 301 -17.32 -6.02 -29.75
C GLN A 301 -18.65 -5.72 -30.46
N ALA A 302 -19.06 -6.63 -31.35
CA ALA A 302 -20.28 -6.46 -32.15
C ALA A 302 -21.56 -6.47 -31.31
N ASP A 303 -21.55 -7.19 -30.18
CA ASP A 303 -22.71 -7.40 -29.30
C ASP A 303 -22.94 -6.27 -28.27
N THR A 304 -22.21 -5.14 -28.34
CA THR A 304 -22.16 -4.08 -27.30
C THR A 304 -22.44 -2.66 -27.83
N GLN A 305 -23.18 -2.51 -28.94
CA GLN A 305 -23.50 -1.20 -29.54
C GLN A 305 -24.40 -0.27 -28.69
N ASP A 306 -24.91 -0.73 -27.55
CA ASP A 306 -25.74 0.07 -26.63
C ASP A 306 -24.87 1.05 -25.82
N THR A 307 -25.12 2.36 -25.95
CA THR A 307 -24.24 3.44 -25.45
C THR A 307 -24.04 3.48 -23.93
N GLU A 308 -24.91 2.83 -23.16
CA GLU A 308 -24.84 2.76 -21.68
C GLU A 308 -23.90 1.65 -21.16
N PHE A 309 -23.49 0.72 -22.02
CA PHE A 309 -22.61 -0.41 -21.66
C PHE A 309 -21.13 -0.09 -21.89
N ALA A 310 -20.84 0.79 -22.84
CA ALA A 310 -19.48 1.17 -23.25
C ALA A 310 -18.72 2.06 -22.25
N SER A 311 -19.33 2.41 -21.11
CA SER A 311 -18.71 3.13 -19.99
C SER A 311 -18.26 2.23 -18.84
N ARG A 312 -18.78 0.99 -18.72
CA ARG A 312 -18.50 0.11 -17.58
C ARG A 312 -17.18 -0.64 -17.76
N SER A 313 -16.36 -0.69 -16.71
CA SER A 313 -15.08 -1.42 -16.70
C SER A 313 -15.14 -2.84 -16.11
N GLU A 314 -16.33 -3.37 -15.82
CA GLU A 314 -16.51 -4.56 -14.98
C GLU A 314 -17.38 -5.65 -15.64
N LEU A 315 -16.99 -6.91 -15.43
CA LEU A 315 -17.66 -8.12 -15.92
C LEU A 315 -17.92 -9.12 -14.78
N ALA A 316 -19.14 -9.63 -14.64
CA ALA A 316 -19.51 -10.59 -13.59
C ALA A 316 -19.04 -12.03 -13.91
N ILE A 317 -18.47 -12.72 -12.93
CA ILE A 317 -18.05 -14.13 -12.99
C ILE A 317 -18.86 -14.94 -11.98
N ASN A 318 -19.85 -15.67 -12.50
CA ASN A 318 -20.81 -16.42 -11.69
C ASN A 318 -20.24 -17.80 -11.28
N GLY A 319 -19.80 -17.93 -10.03
CA GLY A 319 -19.40 -19.19 -9.40
C GLY A 319 -18.02 -19.74 -9.78
N MET A 320 -17.58 -20.75 -9.03
CA MET A 320 -16.30 -21.45 -9.25
C MET A 320 -16.11 -21.93 -10.69
N ALA A 321 -17.15 -22.50 -11.30
CA ALA A 321 -17.07 -23.06 -12.65
C ALA A 321 -16.67 -22.01 -13.71
N HIS A 322 -17.27 -20.81 -13.67
CA HIS A 322 -16.91 -19.72 -14.59
C HIS A 322 -15.62 -19.00 -14.21
N ARG A 323 -15.23 -19.04 -12.92
CA ARG A 323 -13.92 -18.58 -12.44
C ARG A 323 -12.77 -19.48 -12.90
N ASN A 324 -13.06 -20.75 -13.23
CA ASN A 324 -12.15 -21.70 -13.87
C ASN A 324 -10.72 -21.68 -13.28
N ARG A 325 -10.58 -22.09 -12.02
CA ARG A 325 -9.29 -22.18 -11.30
C ARG A 325 -8.47 -20.88 -11.20
N ALA A 326 -9.11 -19.71 -11.32
CA ALA A 326 -8.50 -18.40 -11.01
C ALA A 326 -8.74 -17.96 -9.55
N VAL A 327 -7.81 -17.18 -9.00
CA VAL A 327 -7.77 -16.71 -7.60
C VAL A 327 -7.84 -15.17 -7.54
N ASP A 328 -8.26 -14.62 -6.41
CA ASP A 328 -8.30 -13.16 -6.19
C ASP A 328 -6.96 -12.49 -6.52
N GLY A 329 -7.00 -11.44 -7.35
CA GLY A 329 -5.82 -10.74 -7.84
C GLY A 329 -5.22 -11.27 -9.15
N ASP A 330 -5.58 -12.46 -9.63
CA ASP A 330 -5.06 -13.01 -10.89
C ASP A 330 -5.40 -12.10 -12.10
N ILE A 331 -4.46 -11.93 -13.03
CA ILE A 331 -4.73 -11.33 -14.35
C ILE A 331 -5.29 -12.43 -15.25
N VAL A 332 -6.58 -12.33 -15.55
CA VAL A 332 -7.36 -13.33 -16.28
C VAL A 332 -7.73 -12.84 -17.67
N VAL A 333 -7.93 -13.80 -18.58
CA VAL A 333 -8.51 -13.56 -19.90
C VAL A 333 -9.87 -14.22 -19.95
N VAL A 334 -10.88 -13.44 -20.34
CA VAL A 334 -12.28 -13.83 -20.31
C VAL A 334 -12.94 -13.72 -21.67
N ARG A 335 -13.97 -14.55 -21.87
CA ARG A 335 -14.91 -14.48 -22.99
C ARG A 335 -16.28 -14.13 -22.44
N LEU A 336 -16.99 -13.19 -23.08
CA LEU A 336 -18.37 -12.89 -22.71
C LEU A 336 -19.28 -14.10 -22.93
N LEU A 337 -20.27 -14.26 -22.05
CA LEU A 337 -21.40 -15.16 -22.25
C LEU A 337 -22.45 -14.49 -23.14
N PRO A 338 -23.27 -15.25 -23.89
CA PRO A 338 -24.44 -14.73 -24.59
C PRO A 338 -25.37 -13.91 -23.68
N ARG A 339 -25.98 -12.83 -24.19
CA ARG A 339 -26.84 -11.90 -23.42
C ARG A 339 -27.96 -12.59 -22.61
N HIS A 340 -28.49 -13.72 -23.06
CA HIS A 340 -29.54 -14.46 -22.32
C HIS A 340 -29.05 -15.21 -21.07
N LEU A 341 -27.72 -15.40 -20.92
CA LEU A 341 -27.09 -15.92 -19.70
C LEU A 341 -26.62 -14.81 -18.76
N TRP A 342 -26.89 -13.54 -19.09
CA TRP A 342 -26.57 -12.42 -18.20
C TRP A 342 -27.59 -12.38 -17.07
N THR A 343 -27.15 -12.73 -15.88
CA THR A 343 -28.00 -12.83 -14.71
C THR A 343 -28.37 -11.46 -14.17
N MET A 344 -29.62 -11.31 -13.77
CA MET A 344 -30.03 -10.21 -12.91
C MET A 344 -29.48 -10.37 -11.50
N VAL A 345 -29.45 -9.21 -10.86
CA VAL A 345 -28.33 -8.87 -10.02
C VAL A 345 -28.91 -8.51 -8.63
N SER A 346 -28.84 -9.44 -7.66
CA SER A 346 -29.51 -9.32 -6.34
C SER A 346 -28.76 -8.50 -5.28
N SER A 347 -29.31 -7.34 -4.92
CA SER A 347 -28.75 -6.40 -3.93
C SER A 347 -29.14 -6.68 -2.47
N ASN A 348 -29.79 -7.81 -2.20
CA ASN A 348 -30.23 -8.17 -0.85
C ASN A 348 -29.06 -8.72 0.00
N LEU A 349 -29.06 -8.37 1.28
CA LEU A 349 -28.12 -8.90 2.28
C LEU A 349 -28.38 -10.39 2.50
N MET A 350 -27.33 -11.21 2.46
CA MET A 350 -27.40 -12.63 2.81
C MET A 350 -27.17 -12.84 4.33
N PRO A 351 -27.63 -13.96 4.92
CA PRO A 351 -27.36 -14.28 6.32
C PRO A 351 -25.86 -14.35 6.69
N SER A 352 -24.98 -14.61 5.72
CA SER A 352 -23.52 -14.58 5.89
C SER A 352 -22.93 -13.17 5.95
N GLU A 353 -23.64 -12.16 5.43
CA GLU A 353 -23.26 -10.74 5.43
C GLU A 353 -23.95 -9.96 6.55
N ALA A 354 -25.12 -10.44 6.98
CA ALA A 354 -25.90 -9.87 8.04
C ALA A 354 -25.09 -9.79 9.35
N GLY A 355 -25.03 -8.58 9.89
CA GLY A 355 -24.33 -8.24 11.12
C GLY A 355 -22.87 -7.84 10.93
N ILE A 356 -22.11 -8.39 9.97
CA ILE A 356 -20.63 -8.25 10.00
C ILE A 356 -20.22 -6.77 10.07
N ALA A 357 -19.37 -6.48 11.06
CA ALA A 357 -18.79 -5.17 11.29
C ALA A 357 -17.32 -5.12 10.87
N GLU A 358 -16.89 -3.95 10.41
CA GLU A 358 -15.53 -3.61 10.00
C GLU A 358 -15.07 -2.32 10.69
N ALA A 359 -13.75 -2.15 10.86
CA ALA A 359 -13.18 -0.93 11.43
C ALA A 359 -13.19 0.23 10.45
N MET A 360 -13.37 1.44 10.98
CA MET A 360 -13.04 2.71 10.33
C MET A 360 -11.61 3.09 10.74
N VAL A 361 -10.77 3.37 9.75
CA VAL A 361 -9.36 3.76 9.93
C VAL A 361 -9.01 4.80 8.88
N SER A 362 -8.15 5.77 9.21
CA SER A 362 -7.80 6.94 8.39
C SER A 362 -6.88 6.69 7.18
N GLY A 363 -6.64 5.42 6.83
CA GLY A 363 -6.22 5.15 5.47
C GLY A 363 -7.30 5.68 4.52
N LEU A 364 -6.91 6.34 3.43
CA LEU A 364 -7.80 6.51 2.28
C LEU A 364 -8.34 5.12 1.95
N ASP A 365 -9.63 4.91 2.20
CA ASP A 365 -10.22 3.58 2.42
C ASP A 365 -10.51 2.90 1.08
N ASN A 366 -9.42 2.73 0.34
CA ASN A 366 -9.33 2.30 -1.03
C ASN A 366 -8.92 0.83 -1.07
N ALA A 367 -9.96 0.01 -1.03
CA ALA A 367 -10.16 -0.94 -2.12
C ALA A 367 -10.29 -0.16 -3.46
N GLY A 368 -9.18 0.49 -3.88
CA GLY A 368 -9.19 1.61 -4.84
C GLY A 368 -7.85 1.93 -5.53
N ALA A 369 -6.73 1.29 -5.14
CA ALA A 369 -5.51 1.26 -5.96
C ALA A 369 -4.57 0.06 -5.73
N ALA A 370 -5.10 -1.06 -5.23
CA ALA A 370 -4.94 -2.30 -5.99
C ALA A 370 -6.21 -2.62 -6.80
N ASP A 371 -7.27 -1.80 -6.67
CA ASP A 371 -8.57 -1.96 -7.32
C ASP A 371 -8.89 -0.68 -8.08
N GLU A 372 -8.71 -0.62 -9.40
CA GLU A 372 -9.51 0.36 -10.13
C GLU A 372 -10.97 -0.12 -10.07
N SER A 373 -11.86 0.75 -9.58
CA SER A 373 -13.28 0.52 -9.29
C SER A 373 -13.61 -0.50 -8.17
N GLY A 374 -13.87 0.06 -6.98
CA GLY A 374 -14.63 -0.60 -5.92
C GLY A 374 -16.14 -0.39 -6.09
N GLU A 375 -16.91 -1.47 -5.92
CA GLU A 375 -18.35 -1.50 -5.63
C GLU A 375 -19.32 -0.70 -6.55
N ALA A 376 -19.42 -1.10 -7.82
CA ALA A 376 -20.77 -1.25 -8.37
C ALA A 376 -21.38 -2.53 -7.77
N GLU A 377 -22.52 -2.41 -7.08
CA GLU A 377 -23.08 -3.47 -6.23
C GLU A 377 -23.15 -4.86 -6.92
N SER A 378 -22.59 -5.88 -6.25
CA SER A 378 -22.85 -7.32 -6.45
C SER A 378 -23.89 -7.79 -5.41
N LYS A 379 -24.95 -8.57 -5.68
CA LYS A 379 -25.58 -8.90 -6.94
C LYS A 379 -25.12 -10.16 -7.72
N VAL A 380 -25.83 -11.29 -7.50
CA VAL A 380 -26.42 -12.36 -8.39
C VAL A 380 -26.95 -13.51 -7.49
N GLY A 381 -27.91 -14.31 -7.95
CA GLY A 381 -28.16 -15.67 -7.42
C GLY A 381 -29.15 -16.48 -8.28
N GLY A 382 -28.90 -17.78 -8.49
CA GLY A 382 -29.83 -18.68 -9.20
C GLY A 382 -29.21 -20.02 -9.64
N VAL A 383 -29.73 -21.13 -9.12
CA VAL A 383 -29.33 -22.52 -9.48
C VAL A 383 -30.11 -22.99 -10.71
N GLY A 384 -29.52 -23.88 -11.51
CA GLY A 384 -30.11 -24.38 -12.75
C GLY A 384 -31.39 -25.21 -12.56
N GLY A 385 -32.32 -25.00 -13.48
CA GLY A 385 -33.49 -25.83 -13.77
C GLY A 385 -34.01 -25.44 -15.16
N ASP A 386 -34.34 -26.42 -16.00
CA ASP A 386 -34.84 -26.17 -17.35
C ASP A 386 -36.16 -25.37 -17.32
N ILE A 387 -36.31 -24.34 -18.18
CA ILE A 387 -37.60 -23.83 -18.69
C ILE A 387 -37.39 -22.85 -19.85
N ALA A 388 -38.44 -22.73 -20.69
CA ALA A 388 -38.48 -22.04 -21.97
C ALA A 388 -38.21 -20.51 -21.94
N ALA A 389 -37.90 -19.98 -23.13
CA ALA A 389 -37.53 -18.59 -23.38
C ALA A 389 -38.59 -17.56 -22.90
N GLN A 390 -38.10 -16.56 -22.16
CA GLN A 390 -38.80 -15.33 -21.75
C GLN A 390 -37.92 -14.11 -22.13
N PRO A 391 -38.49 -12.91 -22.31
CA PRO A 391 -37.75 -11.75 -22.82
C PRO A 391 -36.72 -11.21 -21.80
N VAL A 392 -35.56 -10.78 -22.32
CA VAL A 392 -34.39 -10.39 -21.54
C VAL A 392 -34.54 -8.97 -20.94
N PRO A 393 -34.28 -8.75 -19.63
CA PRO A 393 -34.29 -7.42 -19.03
C PRO A 393 -33.11 -6.54 -19.48
N THR A 394 -33.33 -5.24 -19.62
CA THR A 394 -32.35 -4.27 -20.17
C THR A 394 -31.23 -3.81 -19.22
N SER A 395 -31.14 -4.30 -17.99
CA SER A 395 -30.30 -3.70 -16.91
C SER A 395 -29.31 -4.64 -16.20
N GLY A 396 -28.97 -5.79 -16.80
CA GLY A 396 -27.98 -6.73 -16.23
C GLY A 396 -26.52 -6.23 -16.28
N LEU A 397 -25.67 -6.77 -15.41
CA LEU A 397 -24.21 -6.68 -15.58
C LEU A 397 -23.76 -7.77 -16.59
N PRO A 398 -22.82 -7.51 -17.52
CA PRO A 398 -22.36 -8.52 -18.47
C PRO A 398 -21.67 -9.68 -17.76
N CYS A 399 -22.07 -10.92 -18.06
CA CYS A 399 -21.45 -12.12 -17.48
C CYS A 399 -20.36 -12.70 -18.41
N ALA A 400 -19.29 -13.20 -17.84
CA ALA A 400 -18.14 -13.75 -18.57
C ALA A 400 -17.63 -15.09 -17.99
N PHE A 401 -16.77 -15.76 -18.75
CA PHE A 401 -16.12 -17.02 -18.41
C PHE A 401 -14.60 -16.89 -18.56
N VAL A 402 -13.82 -17.34 -17.58
CA VAL A 402 -12.35 -17.33 -17.59
C VAL A 402 -11.83 -18.45 -18.50
N VAL A 403 -11.24 -18.08 -19.64
CA VAL A 403 -10.65 -19.02 -20.60
C VAL A 403 -9.19 -19.34 -20.31
N GLY A 404 -8.52 -18.51 -19.51
CA GLY A 404 -7.15 -18.72 -19.05
C GLY A 404 -6.66 -17.62 -18.12
N VAL A 405 -5.50 -17.85 -17.51
CA VAL A 405 -4.86 -16.91 -16.58
C VAL A 405 -3.49 -16.52 -17.15
N LEU A 406 -3.25 -15.23 -17.36
CA LEU A 406 -1.98 -14.71 -17.89
C LEU A 406 -0.95 -14.49 -16.79
N THR A 407 -1.39 -14.09 -15.60
CA THR A 407 -0.47 -13.85 -14.47
C THR A 407 -1.15 -14.24 -13.17
N ARG A 408 -0.47 -15.07 -12.38
CA ARG A 408 -0.92 -15.49 -11.05
C ARG A 408 -0.52 -14.47 -10.00
N ASN A 409 -1.44 -14.19 -9.07
CA ASN A 409 -1.20 -13.39 -7.88
C ASN A 409 -1.10 -14.27 -6.62
N TRP A 410 -0.44 -15.42 -6.74
CA TRP A 410 -0.24 -16.32 -5.61
C TRP A 410 0.85 -15.78 -4.69
N ARG A 411 0.57 -15.88 -3.39
CA ARG A 411 1.43 -15.44 -2.30
C ARG A 411 1.45 -16.50 -1.21
N ASP A 412 2.12 -16.20 -0.12
CA ASP A 412 2.00 -16.96 1.11
C ASP A 412 0.63 -16.69 1.74
N TYR A 413 -0.08 -17.77 2.06
CA TYR A 413 -1.41 -17.73 2.68
C TYR A 413 -1.35 -18.38 4.05
N VAL A 414 -1.79 -17.66 5.08
CA VAL A 414 -1.94 -18.23 6.41
C VAL A 414 -3.19 -19.08 6.42
N CYS A 415 -3.03 -20.32 6.88
CA CYS A 415 -4.05 -21.34 6.91
C CYS A 415 -4.24 -21.88 8.33
N SER A 416 -5.34 -22.61 8.47
CA SER A 416 -5.70 -23.42 9.62
C SER A 416 -6.10 -24.83 9.15
N TYR A 417 -6.02 -25.80 10.05
CA TYR A 417 -6.56 -27.14 9.83
C TYR A 417 -7.53 -27.51 10.96
N VAL A 418 -8.74 -27.92 10.57
CA VAL A 418 -9.76 -28.48 11.46
C VAL A 418 -9.95 -29.94 11.05
N PRO A 419 -9.59 -30.92 11.91
CA PRO A 419 -9.81 -32.34 11.62
C PRO A 419 -11.29 -32.66 11.38
N ARG A 420 -11.59 -33.53 10.40
CA ARG A 420 -12.98 -33.96 10.11
C ARG A 420 -13.66 -34.60 11.32
N GLU A 421 -12.89 -35.32 12.14
CA GLU A 421 -13.31 -35.97 13.38
C GLU A 421 -13.77 -34.98 14.48
N MET A 422 -13.56 -33.67 14.32
CA MET A 422 -14.15 -32.65 15.21
C MET A 422 -15.51 -32.11 14.72
N GLN A 423 -15.96 -32.47 13.52
CA GLN A 423 -17.28 -32.08 12.99
C GLN A 423 -18.36 -33.14 13.25
N GLU A 424 -17.97 -34.41 13.41
CA GLU A 424 -18.88 -35.54 13.67
C GLU A 424 -18.30 -36.41 14.81
N ASP A 425 -19.04 -36.45 15.93
CA ASP A 425 -18.83 -37.21 17.18
C ASP A 425 -17.57 -36.95 18.07
N LYS A 426 -17.83 -36.71 19.36
CA LYS A 426 -16.84 -36.35 20.40
C LYS A 426 -15.96 -37.51 20.91
N SER A 427 -15.79 -38.60 20.16
CA SER A 427 -15.16 -39.83 20.67
C SER A 427 -14.19 -40.55 19.74
N ALA A 428 -13.71 -39.89 18.67
CA ALA A 428 -12.62 -40.42 17.84
C ALA A 428 -11.25 -39.82 18.25
N SER A 429 -10.21 -40.64 18.26
CA SER A 429 -8.83 -40.22 18.47
C SER A 429 -8.21 -39.75 17.16
N LEU A 430 -7.71 -38.51 17.11
CA LEU A 430 -7.03 -37.94 15.95
C LEU A 430 -6.04 -38.94 15.32
N SER A 431 -6.29 -39.31 14.07
CA SER A 431 -5.34 -40.13 13.32
C SER A 431 -4.01 -39.40 13.14
N SER A 432 -2.93 -39.93 13.72
CA SER A 432 -1.56 -39.40 13.59
C SER A 432 -0.86 -39.84 12.30
N THR A 433 -1.60 -40.45 11.37
CA THR A 433 -1.06 -41.00 10.12
C THR A 433 -0.74 -39.89 9.11
N PRO A 434 0.45 -39.88 8.49
CA PRO A 434 0.79 -39.01 7.37
C PRO A 434 -0.26 -39.06 6.25
N GLY A 435 -0.58 -37.90 5.66
CA GLY A 435 -1.60 -37.85 4.62
C GLY A 435 -1.90 -36.46 4.06
N TRP A 436 -2.85 -36.44 3.13
CA TRP A 436 -3.39 -35.21 2.55
C TRP A 436 -4.47 -34.61 3.46
N ILE A 437 -4.29 -33.35 3.84
CA ILE A 437 -5.27 -32.55 4.57
C ILE A 437 -5.77 -31.38 3.72
N VAL A 438 -6.91 -30.81 4.10
CA VAL A 438 -7.47 -29.61 3.46
C VAL A 438 -7.29 -28.43 4.40
N ALA A 439 -6.32 -27.59 4.07
CA ALA A 439 -6.03 -26.34 4.78
C ALA A 439 -7.06 -25.27 4.39
N THR A 440 -7.56 -24.52 5.37
CA THR A 440 -8.51 -23.42 5.16
C THR A 440 -7.79 -22.08 5.36
N PRO A 441 -7.66 -21.26 4.29
CA PRO A 441 -7.04 -19.94 4.37
C PRO A 441 -7.76 -18.98 5.32
N TRP A 442 -6.99 -18.08 5.91
CA TRP A 442 -7.46 -16.99 6.75
C TRP A 442 -8.32 -16.00 5.94
N ASP A 443 -7.85 -15.62 4.75
CA ASP A 443 -8.63 -14.83 3.79
C ASP A 443 -9.72 -15.67 3.11
N ARG A 444 -10.98 -15.32 3.37
CA ARG A 444 -12.19 -15.98 2.84
C ARG A 444 -12.28 -15.99 1.30
N ARG A 445 -11.54 -15.11 0.61
CA ARG A 445 -11.50 -15.03 -0.87
C ARG A 445 -10.70 -16.17 -1.50
N ILE A 446 -9.78 -16.77 -0.75
CA ILE A 446 -8.87 -17.80 -1.24
C ILE A 446 -9.51 -19.19 -1.05
N PRO A 447 -9.52 -20.05 -2.08
CA PRO A 447 -10.08 -21.39 -1.98
C PRO A 447 -9.25 -22.27 -1.03
N ARG A 448 -9.90 -23.23 -0.38
CA ARG A 448 -9.23 -24.23 0.47
C ARG A 448 -8.16 -24.99 -0.32
N VAL A 449 -6.99 -25.21 0.28
CA VAL A 449 -5.81 -25.79 -0.36
C VAL A 449 -5.59 -27.21 0.14
N ARG A 450 -5.32 -28.18 -0.75
CA ARG A 450 -4.89 -29.53 -0.35
C ARG A 450 -3.37 -29.54 -0.16
N ILE A 451 -2.92 -29.98 1.01
CA ILE A 451 -1.49 -30.09 1.34
C ILE A 451 -1.18 -31.48 1.92
N PHE A 452 0.04 -31.97 1.75
CA PHE A 452 0.51 -33.19 2.40
C PHE A 452 1.31 -32.84 3.66
N THR A 453 1.08 -33.59 4.74
CA THR A 453 1.81 -33.47 6.00
C THR A 453 2.04 -34.83 6.64
N THR A 454 3.19 -34.99 7.32
CA THR A 454 3.52 -36.14 8.15
C THR A 454 2.98 -36.02 9.57
N GLU A 455 2.60 -34.81 10.01
CA GLU A 455 2.20 -34.53 11.41
C GLU A 455 0.86 -33.76 11.49
N PRO A 456 -0.26 -34.29 10.95
CA PRO A 456 -1.54 -33.57 10.86
C PRO A 456 -2.12 -33.18 12.23
N SER A 457 -1.82 -33.95 13.28
CA SER A 457 -2.24 -33.65 14.65
C SER A 457 -1.53 -32.42 15.25
N LYS A 458 -0.31 -32.09 14.82
CA LYS A 458 0.38 -30.87 15.24
C LYS A 458 -0.09 -29.62 14.49
N LEU A 459 -0.65 -29.79 13.30
CA LEU A 459 -1.24 -28.68 12.51
C LEU A 459 -2.67 -28.32 12.95
N ALA A 460 -3.32 -29.16 13.76
CA ALA A 460 -4.62 -28.85 14.35
C ALA A 460 -4.48 -27.78 15.44
N GLY A 461 -5.34 -26.77 15.43
CA GLY A 461 -5.37 -25.71 16.46
C GLY A 461 -4.30 -24.61 16.30
N ILE A 462 -3.48 -24.64 15.25
CA ILE A 462 -2.44 -23.64 14.97
C ILE A 462 -2.64 -22.92 13.64
N ARG A 463 -2.08 -21.71 13.53
CA ARG A 463 -1.87 -20.97 12.29
C ARG A 463 -0.56 -21.44 11.64
N PHE A 464 -0.60 -21.71 10.34
CA PHE A 464 0.59 -22.08 9.56
C PHE A 464 0.51 -21.52 8.14
N VAL A 465 1.66 -21.32 7.51
CA VAL A 465 1.78 -20.76 6.16
C VAL A 465 1.75 -21.87 5.12
N VAL A 466 0.93 -21.67 4.08
CA VAL A 466 0.82 -22.54 2.90
C VAL A 466 1.12 -21.73 1.64
N ARG A 467 1.84 -22.33 0.70
CA ARG A 467 2.04 -21.79 -0.65
C ARG A 467 1.32 -22.67 -1.66
N MET A 468 0.68 -22.05 -2.64
CA MET A 468 -0.03 -22.74 -3.72
C MET A 468 0.93 -23.10 -4.86
N ASP A 469 0.91 -24.36 -5.29
CA ASP A 469 1.80 -24.91 -6.32
C ASP A 469 1.13 -24.95 -7.69
N ARG A 470 -0.12 -25.41 -7.73
CA ARG A 470 -0.91 -25.62 -8.95
C ARG A 470 -2.38 -25.87 -8.65
N TRP A 471 -3.22 -25.82 -9.68
CA TRP A 471 -4.61 -26.25 -9.60
C TRP A 471 -4.94 -27.11 -10.83
N ASP A 472 -5.03 -28.41 -10.59
CA ASP A 472 -5.30 -29.42 -11.62
C ASP A 472 -6.78 -29.40 -12.04
N ALA A 473 -7.07 -29.73 -13.31
CA ALA A 473 -8.42 -29.66 -13.87
C ALA A 473 -9.43 -30.63 -13.23
N ASN A 474 -8.93 -31.78 -12.76
CA ASN A 474 -9.67 -32.83 -12.03
C ASN A 474 -9.86 -32.56 -10.53
N SER A 475 -9.32 -31.46 -9.99
CA SER A 475 -9.37 -31.18 -8.55
C SER A 475 -10.28 -29.99 -8.22
N ASN A 476 -11.18 -30.19 -7.25
CA ASN A 476 -11.96 -29.11 -6.63
C ASN A 476 -11.10 -28.08 -5.87
N TYR A 477 -9.88 -28.46 -5.47
CA TYR A 477 -8.98 -27.66 -4.64
C TYR A 477 -7.60 -27.49 -5.28
N PRO A 478 -6.96 -26.32 -5.21
CA PRO A 478 -5.55 -26.19 -5.54
C PRO A 478 -4.67 -27.05 -4.62
N SER A 479 -3.56 -27.51 -5.17
CA SER A 479 -2.47 -28.20 -4.47
C SER A 479 -1.49 -27.16 -3.92
N GLY A 480 -0.93 -27.42 -2.74
CA GLY A 480 0.13 -26.60 -2.15
C GLY A 480 0.98 -27.39 -1.16
N HIS A 481 1.97 -26.71 -0.59
CA HIS A 481 2.86 -27.25 0.43
C HIS A 481 2.88 -26.36 1.69
N PHE A 482 3.26 -26.98 2.81
CA PHE A 482 3.50 -26.29 4.08
C PHE A 482 4.85 -25.55 4.04
N VAL A 483 4.88 -24.31 4.54
CA VAL A 483 6.09 -23.47 4.61
C VAL A 483 6.61 -23.35 6.04
N GLN A 484 5.79 -22.85 6.97
CA GLN A 484 6.17 -22.66 8.38
C GLN A 484 4.96 -22.64 9.33
N SER A 485 5.18 -22.94 10.60
CA SER A 485 4.20 -22.75 11.68
C SER A 485 4.33 -21.35 12.27
N LEU A 486 3.22 -20.70 12.64
CA LEU A 486 3.21 -19.40 13.33
C LEU A 486 2.95 -19.57 14.83
N GLY A 487 1.89 -20.29 15.21
CA GLY A 487 1.52 -20.48 16.62
C GLY A 487 0.04 -20.84 16.84
N PRO A 488 -0.44 -20.88 18.10
CA PRO A 488 -1.83 -21.23 18.45
C PRO A 488 -2.87 -20.23 17.94
N ILE A 489 -4.01 -20.73 17.46
CA ILE A 489 -5.11 -19.87 17.00
C ILE A 489 -5.68 -19.05 18.18
N GLY A 490 -5.86 -17.74 17.98
CA GLY A 490 -6.41 -16.83 19.00
C GLY A 490 -5.39 -16.28 20.00
N ASP A 491 -4.12 -16.70 19.95
CA ASP A 491 -3.01 -16.01 20.61
C ASP A 491 -2.69 -14.68 19.90
N LEU A 492 -2.38 -13.64 20.68
CA LEU A 492 -2.20 -12.28 20.16
C LEU A 492 -0.96 -12.16 19.26
N GLU A 493 0.16 -12.79 19.63
CA GLU A 493 1.38 -12.77 18.83
C GLU A 493 1.16 -13.52 17.51
N THR A 494 0.50 -14.68 17.58
CA THR A 494 0.15 -15.50 16.41
C THR A 494 -0.79 -14.77 15.43
N GLU A 495 -1.86 -14.13 15.90
CA GLU A 495 -2.76 -13.37 15.03
C GLU A 495 -2.10 -12.08 14.50
N THR A 496 -1.18 -11.48 15.26
CA THR A 496 -0.35 -10.34 14.79
C THR A 496 0.58 -10.76 13.65
N GLN A 497 1.30 -11.88 13.80
CA GLN A 497 2.13 -12.44 12.73
C GLN A 497 1.29 -12.87 11.51
N THR A 498 0.09 -13.40 11.75
CA THR A 498 -0.87 -13.74 10.69
C THR A 498 -1.21 -12.52 9.83
N ILE A 499 -1.51 -11.38 10.46
CA ILE A 499 -1.76 -10.10 9.76
C ILE A 499 -0.54 -9.67 8.95
N LEU A 500 0.67 -9.77 9.50
CA LEU A 500 1.90 -9.34 8.82
C LEU A 500 2.21 -10.21 7.59
N VAL A 501 2.06 -11.54 7.71
CA VAL A 501 2.28 -12.48 6.60
C VAL A 501 1.23 -12.34 5.50
N GLU A 502 -0.06 -12.21 5.83
CA GLU A 502 -1.14 -12.03 4.85
C GLU A 502 -0.96 -10.78 3.97
N HIS A 503 -0.39 -9.71 4.54
CA HIS A 503 -0.05 -8.49 3.82
C HIS A 503 1.40 -8.49 3.26
N GLY A 504 2.14 -9.59 3.42
CA GLY A 504 3.50 -9.77 2.92
C GLY A 504 4.53 -8.81 3.52
N LEU A 505 4.30 -8.29 4.72
CA LEU A 505 5.13 -7.27 5.37
C LEU A 505 6.38 -7.90 6.00
N ALA A 506 7.52 -7.21 5.89
CA ALA A 506 8.76 -7.67 6.48
C ALA A 506 8.79 -7.33 7.99
N TYR A 507 8.72 -8.35 8.84
CA TYR A 507 8.72 -8.22 10.31
C TYR A 507 9.99 -8.79 10.98
N ARG A 508 10.99 -9.23 10.19
CA ARG A 508 12.25 -9.78 10.71
C ARG A 508 13.01 -8.74 11.56
N PRO A 509 13.72 -9.14 12.63
CA PRO A 509 14.72 -8.29 13.27
C PRO A 509 15.78 -7.82 12.26
N PHE A 510 16.42 -6.68 12.56
CA PHE A 510 17.62 -6.25 11.83
C PHE A 510 18.77 -7.22 12.13
N THR A 511 19.56 -7.56 11.11
CA THR A 511 20.64 -8.55 11.22
C THR A 511 21.95 -7.92 11.66
N ASP A 512 22.88 -8.73 12.18
CA ASP A 512 24.20 -8.24 12.60
C ASP A 512 24.93 -7.50 11.47
N VAL A 513 24.83 -7.97 10.22
CA VAL A 513 25.42 -7.29 9.04
C VAL A 513 24.84 -5.87 8.83
N GLN A 514 23.57 -5.66 9.15
CA GLN A 514 22.90 -4.35 9.05
C GLN A 514 23.24 -3.46 10.27
N LEU A 515 23.31 -4.04 11.46
CA LEU A 515 23.68 -3.34 12.70
C LEU A 515 25.16 -2.99 12.76
N ASP A 516 26.01 -3.74 12.04
CA ASP A 516 27.46 -3.51 11.94
C ASP A 516 27.81 -2.17 11.31
N GLU A 517 27.00 -1.67 10.35
CA GLU A 517 27.14 -0.32 9.80
C GLU A 517 26.99 0.76 10.89
N LEU A 518 26.31 0.43 11.99
CA LEU A 518 26.01 1.32 13.13
C LEU A 518 26.89 1.04 14.35
N LYS A 519 27.85 0.11 14.31
CA LYS A 519 28.74 -0.22 15.45
C LYS A 519 29.40 1.01 16.09
N HIS A 520 29.81 1.98 15.26
CA HIS A 520 30.41 3.24 15.69
C HIS A 520 29.43 4.16 16.44
N LEU A 521 28.13 4.08 16.16
CA LEU A 521 27.06 4.78 16.89
C LEU A 521 26.59 3.98 18.10
N ALA A 522 26.59 2.65 18.04
CA ALA A 522 26.15 1.76 19.12
C ALA A 522 26.96 1.96 20.41
N ALA A 523 28.27 2.16 20.29
CA ALA A 523 29.14 2.53 21.41
C ALA A 523 28.85 3.93 22.00
N ALA A 524 28.14 4.79 21.27
CA ALA A 524 27.79 6.16 21.64
C ALA A 524 26.28 6.36 21.88
N ARG A 525 25.47 5.29 21.99
CA ARG A 525 24.02 5.39 22.18
C ARG A 525 23.68 6.23 23.43
N GLY A 526 22.79 7.22 23.29
CA GLY A 526 22.45 8.19 24.34
C GLY A 526 23.56 9.20 24.70
N ALA A 527 24.76 9.07 24.12
CA ALA A 527 25.90 9.96 24.34
C ALA A 527 26.45 10.58 23.03
N TRP A 528 25.81 10.32 21.90
CA TRP A 528 26.22 10.80 20.58
C TRP A 528 26.14 12.33 20.49
N GLN A 529 27.18 12.93 19.93
CA GLN A 529 27.32 14.37 19.75
C GLN A 529 27.61 14.69 18.28
N VAL A 530 27.24 15.91 17.87
CA VAL A 530 27.53 16.43 16.54
C VAL A 530 29.04 16.59 16.32
N ASP A 531 29.54 16.08 15.19
CA ASP A 531 30.94 16.25 14.79
C ASP A 531 31.25 17.73 14.49
N PRO A 532 32.30 18.34 15.10
CA PRO A 532 32.71 19.71 14.82
C PRO A 532 32.99 20.01 13.33
N THR A 533 33.43 19.01 12.56
CA THR A 533 33.67 19.16 11.12
C THR A 533 32.38 19.28 10.32
N GLU A 534 31.30 18.61 10.74
CA GLU A 534 29.97 18.78 10.17
C GLU A 534 29.32 20.10 10.62
N VAL A 535 29.53 20.51 11.88
CA VAL A 535 29.09 21.84 12.37
C VAL A 535 29.66 22.96 11.50
N ALA A 536 30.93 22.86 11.08
CA ALA A 536 31.56 23.85 10.21
C ALA A 536 31.04 23.87 8.76
N ARG A 537 30.34 22.80 8.30
CA ARG A 537 29.80 22.68 6.94
C ARG A 537 28.29 22.94 6.84
N ARG A 538 27.60 22.92 7.98
CA ARG A 538 26.15 23.05 8.10
C ARG A 538 25.76 24.44 8.59
N ARG A 539 24.56 24.89 8.24
CA ARG A 539 24.00 26.12 8.80
C ARG A 539 23.61 25.89 10.27
N ASP A 540 24.16 26.68 11.18
CA ASP A 540 24.00 26.45 12.63
C ASP A 540 22.87 27.31 13.21
N LEU A 541 21.78 26.65 13.62
CA LEU A 541 20.57 27.30 14.16
C LEU A 541 20.48 27.19 15.70
N ARG A 542 21.57 26.81 16.37
CA ARG A 542 21.68 26.81 17.83
C ARG A 542 22.09 28.19 18.32
N SER A 543 21.66 28.58 19.53
CA SER A 543 22.09 29.85 20.13
C SER A 543 23.63 29.91 20.29
N PRO A 544 24.27 31.08 20.11
CA PRO A 544 25.72 31.25 20.27
C PRO A 544 26.30 30.76 21.61
N SER A 545 25.53 30.86 22.69
CA SER A 545 25.88 30.36 24.03
C SER A 545 25.94 28.84 24.15
N VAL A 546 25.33 28.09 23.22
CA VAL A 546 25.30 26.62 23.18
C VAL A 546 26.22 26.10 22.08
N SER A 547 26.21 26.75 20.90
CA SER A 547 27.09 26.39 19.79
C SER A 547 28.56 26.68 20.08
N GLY A 548 28.85 27.77 20.79
CA GLY A 548 30.19 28.35 20.87
C GLY A 548 30.61 29.14 19.63
N ASN A 549 29.85 29.07 18.53
CA ASN A 549 30.05 29.88 17.32
C ASN A 549 29.31 31.24 17.45
N PRO A 550 30.00 32.39 17.45
CA PRO A 550 29.36 33.72 17.47
C PRO A 550 28.49 34.02 16.24
N LEU A 551 28.66 33.27 15.13
CA LEU A 551 27.90 33.41 13.89
C LEU A 551 26.69 32.46 13.82
N SER A 552 26.44 31.65 14.86
CA SER A 552 25.25 30.78 14.91
C SER A 552 23.98 31.57 15.20
N GLU A 553 22.85 31.10 14.68
CA GLU A 553 21.58 31.80 14.78
C GLU A 553 20.82 31.39 16.05
N ASP A 554 20.45 32.34 16.91
CA ASP A 554 19.53 32.09 18.04
C ASP A 554 18.10 31.87 17.54
N THR A 555 17.84 30.69 16.99
CA THR A 555 16.55 30.26 16.46
C THR A 555 15.84 29.37 17.50
N LEU A 556 14.59 29.69 17.82
CA LEU A 556 13.77 28.82 18.67
C LEU A 556 13.19 27.70 17.82
N VAL A 557 13.74 26.50 17.96
CA VAL A 557 13.25 25.27 17.33
C VAL A 557 12.49 24.42 18.36
N PHE A 558 11.36 23.82 17.99
CA PHE A 558 10.56 22.92 18.84
C PHE A 558 9.80 21.87 18.01
N SER A 559 9.41 20.74 18.60
CA SER A 559 8.54 19.74 17.97
C SER A 559 7.15 19.69 18.62
N ILE A 560 6.15 19.22 17.86
CA ILE A 560 4.77 19.01 18.32
C ILE A 560 4.31 17.62 17.89
N ASP A 561 4.24 16.70 18.85
CA ASP A 561 4.14 15.27 18.61
C ASP A 561 2.88 14.63 19.25
N PRO A 562 2.48 13.42 18.81
CA PRO A 562 1.56 12.58 19.57
C PRO A 562 2.14 12.19 20.94
N PRO A 563 1.31 11.98 21.98
CA PRO A 563 1.78 11.48 23.26
C PRO A 563 2.45 10.12 23.10
N GLY A 564 3.65 9.96 23.66
CA GLY A 564 4.44 8.71 23.56
C GLY A 564 5.23 8.55 22.24
N CYS A 565 5.30 9.57 21.38
CA CYS A 565 6.19 9.56 20.21
C CYS A 565 7.66 9.38 20.62
N GLU A 566 8.40 8.50 19.94
CA GLU A 566 9.85 8.28 20.13
C GLU A 566 10.65 8.70 18.89
N ASP A 567 10.03 8.53 17.72
CA ASP A 567 10.49 8.80 16.37
C ASP A 567 10.10 10.23 15.91
N VAL A 568 10.76 11.25 16.48
CA VAL A 568 10.52 12.67 16.14
C VAL A 568 11.24 13.01 14.84
N ASP A 569 10.51 12.93 13.73
CA ASP A 569 10.98 13.28 12.39
C ASP A 569 11.18 14.80 12.19
N ASP A 570 10.25 15.61 12.71
CA ASP A 570 10.11 17.03 12.36
C ASP A 570 10.15 18.00 13.55
N ALA A 571 10.66 19.19 13.28
CA ALA A 571 10.65 20.33 14.19
C ALA A 571 10.42 21.64 13.41
N LEU A 572 9.88 22.63 14.10
CA LEU A 572 9.43 23.90 13.56
C LEU A 572 10.18 25.06 14.21
N SER A 573 10.37 26.15 13.46
CA SER A 573 10.73 27.45 14.00
C SER A 573 9.99 28.57 13.27
N VAL A 574 9.73 29.67 13.99
CA VAL A 574 9.21 30.89 13.38
C VAL A 574 9.71 32.11 14.15
N ARG A 575 10.10 33.17 13.45
CA ARG A 575 10.53 34.45 14.05
C ARG A 575 10.34 35.61 13.08
N TRP A 576 10.33 36.82 13.63
CA TRP A 576 10.46 38.05 12.86
C TRP A 576 11.92 38.26 12.39
N LEU A 577 12.08 38.85 11.22
CA LEU A 577 13.34 39.39 10.69
C LEU A 577 13.21 40.92 10.49
N GLY A 578 14.33 41.63 10.66
CA GLY A 578 14.38 43.09 10.67
C GLY A 578 14.45 43.66 12.09
N SER A 579 15.03 44.85 12.23
CA SER A 579 15.13 45.57 13.50
C SER A 579 13.80 46.25 13.84
N GLU A 580 13.41 46.29 15.12
CA GLU A 580 12.27 47.10 15.60
C GLU A 580 12.50 48.62 15.45
N VAL A 581 13.75 49.02 15.18
CA VAL A 581 14.20 50.42 15.07
C VAL A 581 14.27 50.89 13.61
N GLU A 582 14.26 49.97 12.63
CA GLU A 582 14.22 50.30 11.21
C GLU A 582 12.82 50.09 10.61
N ASP A 583 12.59 50.65 9.43
CA ASP A 583 11.26 50.85 8.85
C ASP A 583 10.40 49.57 8.85
N VAL A 584 9.24 49.65 9.50
CA VAL A 584 8.28 48.55 9.69
C VAL A 584 7.82 47.96 8.35
N SER A 585 7.93 48.75 7.26
CA SER A 585 7.70 48.33 5.88
C SER A 585 8.57 47.16 5.40
N ASN A 586 9.74 46.94 6.02
CA ASN A 586 10.73 45.95 5.60
C ASN A 586 10.80 44.70 6.50
N ARG A 587 9.94 44.61 7.53
CA ARG A 587 9.87 43.46 8.44
C ARG A 587 9.43 42.21 7.67
N ARG A 588 10.12 41.08 7.85
CA ARG A 588 9.76 39.78 7.24
C ARG A 588 9.48 38.75 8.32
N ILE A 589 8.83 37.65 7.96
CA ILE A 589 8.72 36.46 8.82
C ILE A 589 9.67 35.39 8.28
N GLN A 590 10.50 34.82 9.14
CA GLN A 590 11.22 33.58 8.83
C GLN A 590 10.43 32.40 9.38
N LEU A 591 10.08 31.46 8.50
CA LEU A 591 9.47 30.18 8.85
C LEU A 591 10.47 29.06 8.55
N GLY A 592 10.69 28.12 9.48
CA GLY A 592 11.57 26.98 9.31
C GLY A 592 10.87 25.65 9.56
N VAL A 593 11.04 24.70 8.65
CA VAL A 593 10.71 23.29 8.84
C VAL A 593 12.02 22.49 8.79
N HIS A 594 12.30 21.76 9.87
CA HIS A 594 13.56 21.08 10.11
C HIS A 594 13.30 19.58 10.26
N ILE A 595 13.86 18.75 9.38
CA ILE A 595 13.57 17.30 9.33
C ILE A 595 14.85 16.52 9.62
N ALA A 596 14.77 15.42 10.37
CA ALA A 596 15.91 14.56 10.71
C ALA A 596 16.78 14.16 9.49
N ASP A 597 18.10 14.41 9.54
CA ASP A 597 19.03 14.05 8.44
C ASP A 597 19.45 12.58 8.47
N VAL A 598 18.48 11.70 8.18
CA VAL A 598 18.70 10.26 8.04
C VAL A 598 19.74 9.95 6.94
N THR A 599 19.84 10.77 5.90
CA THR A 599 20.78 10.55 4.78
C THR A 599 22.25 10.67 5.17
N HIS A 600 22.56 11.39 6.25
CA HIS A 600 23.91 11.42 6.79
C HIS A 600 24.32 10.03 7.30
N PHE A 601 23.42 9.29 7.95
CA PHE A 601 23.71 7.98 8.54
C PHE A 601 23.48 6.82 7.56
N VAL A 602 22.38 6.83 6.79
CA VAL A 602 22.01 5.75 5.85
C VAL A 602 22.57 6.03 4.45
N LYS A 603 23.77 5.49 4.19
CA LYS A 603 24.47 5.66 2.90
C LYS A 603 23.74 4.95 1.76
N PRO A 604 23.66 5.53 0.54
CA PRO A 604 23.07 4.87 -0.62
C PRO A 604 23.72 3.51 -0.90
N ASN A 605 22.90 2.50 -1.22
CA ASN A 605 23.34 1.13 -1.56
C ASN A 605 24.09 0.37 -0.43
N GLY A 606 24.03 0.85 0.83
CA GLY A 606 24.44 0.08 2.01
C GLY A 606 23.42 -1.00 2.41
N ASN A 607 23.76 -1.86 3.37
CA ASN A 607 22.87 -2.93 3.85
C ASN A 607 21.62 -2.35 4.53
N LEU A 608 21.76 -1.23 5.25
CA LEU A 608 20.62 -0.50 5.82
C LEU A 608 19.75 0.16 4.76
N ASP A 609 20.33 0.68 3.67
CA ASP A 609 19.57 1.24 2.55
C ASP A 609 18.74 0.15 1.85
N ALA A 610 19.31 -1.04 1.67
CA ALA A 610 18.62 -2.19 1.10
C ALA A 610 17.45 -2.67 1.99
N GLU A 611 17.64 -2.74 3.32
CA GLU A 611 16.57 -3.11 4.26
C GLU A 611 15.50 -2.02 4.36
N ALA A 612 15.88 -0.75 4.40
CA ALA A 612 14.95 0.38 4.39
C ALA A 612 14.13 0.41 3.09
N ARG A 613 14.75 0.14 1.94
CA ARG A 613 14.07 -0.04 0.64
C ARG A 613 13.10 -1.21 0.68
N ARG A 614 13.52 -2.37 1.20
CA ARG A 614 12.68 -3.57 1.36
C ARG A 614 11.43 -3.29 2.19
N ARG A 615 11.58 -2.63 3.35
CA ARG A 615 10.46 -2.26 4.24
C ARG A 615 9.60 -1.13 3.65
N SER A 616 10.24 -0.13 3.02
CA SER A 616 9.68 1.12 2.45
C SER A 616 8.93 2.05 3.40
N THR A 617 8.27 1.53 4.44
CA THR A 617 7.54 2.29 5.46
C THR A 617 7.62 1.55 6.80
N SER A 618 7.59 2.29 7.92
CA SER A 618 7.27 1.70 9.22
C SER A 618 5.79 1.26 9.24
N VAL A 619 5.49 0.19 9.97
CA VAL A 619 4.12 -0.36 10.12
C VAL A 619 3.66 -0.13 11.55
N TYR A 620 2.56 0.60 11.74
CA TYR A 620 1.99 0.88 13.05
C TYR A 620 0.76 -0.01 13.28
N LEU A 621 0.77 -0.78 14.38
CA LEU A 621 -0.33 -1.64 14.81
C LEU A 621 -1.00 -1.05 16.08
N ALA A 622 -2.04 -1.72 16.57
CA ALA A 622 -2.83 -1.25 17.71
C ALA A 622 -2.13 -1.38 19.08
N ASP A 623 -1.08 -2.20 19.19
CA ASP A 623 -0.18 -2.31 20.36
C ASP A 623 1.24 -1.79 20.07
N ARG A 624 1.85 -2.19 18.95
CA ARG A 624 3.28 -1.97 18.64
C ARG A 624 3.54 -1.31 17.28
N ARG A 625 4.81 -1.04 16.96
CA ARG A 625 5.27 -0.65 15.62
C ARG A 625 6.42 -1.53 15.14
N TYR A 626 6.55 -1.69 13.83
CA TYR A 626 7.69 -2.31 13.15
C TYR A 626 8.42 -1.23 12.37
N ASP A 627 9.64 -0.90 12.80
CA ASP A 627 10.40 0.23 12.25
C ASP A 627 11.02 -0.08 10.89
N MET A 628 11.06 0.94 10.01
CA MET A 628 11.83 0.90 8.76
C MET A 628 13.35 0.90 9.02
N LEU A 629 13.80 1.60 10.07
CA LEU A 629 15.20 1.76 10.46
C LEU A 629 15.46 1.20 11.87
N PRO A 630 16.68 0.78 12.21
CA PRO A 630 17.00 0.30 13.56
C PRO A 630 16.75 1.37 14.65
N GLY A 631 16.32 0.91 15.83
CA GLY A 631 15.97 1.76 16.99
C GLY A 631 17.02 2.78 17.43
N ILE A 632 18.30 2.56 17.11
CA ILE A 632 19.38 3.53 17.37
C ILE A 632 19.33 4.75 16.44
N LEU A 633 18.85 4.59 15.20
CA LEU A 633 18.59 5.69 14.29
C LEU A 633 17.23 6.32 14.61
N SER A 634 16.16 5.50 14.62
CA SER A 634 14.79 6.00 14.73
C SER A 634 14.46 6.63 16.08
N GLY A 635 14.90 6.04 17.20
CA GLY A 635 14.56 6.49 18.54
C GLY A 635 15.62 7.33 19.27
N ASP A 636 16.83 7.49 18.71
CA ASP A 636 17.95 8.19 19.38
C ASP A 636 18.66 9.19 18.46
N VAL A 637 19.48 8.69 17.52
CA VAL A 637 20.46 9.54 16.81
C VAL A 637 19.82 10.46 15.76
N CYS A 638 18.77 10.02 15.06
CA CYS A 638 18.05 10.87 14.09
C CYS A 638 16.90 11.66 14.74
N SER A 639 16.26 11.10 15.78
CA SER A 639 15.12 11.71 16.46
C SER A 639 15.48 13.07 17.06
N LEU A 640 14.66 14.09 16.77
CA LEU A 640 14.89 15.50 17.11
C LEU A 640 14.55 15.84 18.57
N TRP A 641 15.10 15.06 19.50
CA TRP A 641 14.89 15.19 20.95
C TRP A 641 15.21 16.60 21.48
N SER A 642 14.40 17.04 22.45
CA SER A 642 14.61 18.31 23.14
C SER A 642 15.86 18.29 24.01
N GLY A 643 16.56 19.42 24.06
CA GLY A 643 17.79 19.57 24.85
C GLY A 643 18.99 18.77 24.34
N VAL A 644 18.98 18.29 23.09
CA VAL A 644 20.13 17.61 22.47
C VAL A 644 20.38 18.15 21.06
N ASP A 645 21.64 18.18 20.66
CA ASP A 645 22.06 18.66 19.34
C ASP A 645 21.88 17.54 18.29
N ARG A 646 21.29 17.90 17.15
CA ARG A 646 20.90 16.96 16.09
C ARG A 646 21.12 17.53 14.70
N TYR A 647 21.36 16.65 13.74
CA TYR A 647 21.44 16.99 12.32
C TYR A 647 20.04 17.02 11.70
N ALA A 648 19.76 18.08 10.94
CA ALA A 648 18.55 18.20 10.16
C ALA A 648 18.83 18.61 8.71
N VAL A 649 17.92 18.27 7.81
CA VAL A 649 17.74 18.90 6.50
C VAL A 649 16.56 19.86 6.66
N SER A 650 16.80 21.15 6.37
CA SER A 650 15.85 22.21 6.64
C SER A 650 15.40 22.91 5.36
N VAL A 651 14.16 23.37 5.39
CA VAL A 651 13.61 24.35 4.46
C VAL A 651 13.24 25.59 5.27
N ILE A 652 13.74 26.75 4.85
CA ILE A 652 13.56 28.02 5.55
C ILE A 652 13.04 29.04 4.54
N TRP A 653 11.87 29.62 4.80
CA TRP A 653 11.26 30.64 3.97
C TRP A 653 11.37 32.02 4.61
N GLU A 654 11.54 33.05 3.79
CA GLU A 654 11.21 34.43 4.17
C GLU A 654 9.86 34.80 3.55
N LEU A 655 8.92 35.25 4.38
CA LEU A 655 7.54 35.56 4.00
C LEU A 655 7.24 37.06 4.19
N ASP A 656 6.45 37.64 3.27
CA ASP A 656 5.80 38.95 3.49
C ASP A 656 4.84 38.82 4.68
N PRO A 657 4.87 39.74 5.66
CA PRO A 657 4.17 39.57 6.93
C PRO A 657 2.63 39.72 6.84
N VAL A 658 2.12 40.25 5.73
CA VAL A 658 0.70 40.54 5.49
C VAL A 658 0.09 39.59 4.46
N SER A 659 0.77 39.38 3.32
CA SER A 659 0.27 38.51 2.25
C SER A 659 0.70 37.05 2.38
N LEU A 660 1.72 36.76 3.22
CA LEU A 660 2.42 35.48 3.30
C LEU A 660 2.95 34.97 1.95
N GLU A 661 3.19 35.88 0.99
CA GLU A 661 3.93 35.57 -0.23
C GLU A 661 5.36 35.17 0.14
N VAL A 662 5.85 34.08 -0.46
CA VAL A 662 7.25 33.64 -0.28
C VAL A 662 8.16 34.58 -1.05
N LEU A 663 9.01 35.28 -0.31
CA LEU A 663 10.01 36.22 -0.83
C LEU A 663 11.32 35.49 -1.17
N ASP A 664 11.75 34.57 -0.31
CA ASP A 664 12.91 33.70 -0.53
C ASP A 664 12.70 32.32 0.10
N VAL A 665 13.43 31.32 -0.38
CA VAL A 665 13.45 29.96 0.17
C VAL A 665 14.85 29.35 0.13
N TRP A 666 15.36 29.01 1.32
CA TRP A 666 16.64 28.33 1.51
C TRP A 666 16.41 26.84 1.80
N TYR A 667 17.25 25.99 1.20
CA TYR A 667 17.27 24.55 1.43
C TYR A 667 18.69 24.11 1.79
N GLY A 668 18.85 23.22 2.78
CA GLY A 668 20.16 22.63 3.06
C GLY A 668 20.27 21.91 4.38
N ARG A 669 21.49 21.49 4.71
CA ARG A 669 21.80 20.83 5.99
C ARG A 669 22.04 21.85 7.10
N THR A 670 21.44 21.57 8.24
CA THR A 670 21.53 22.38 9.46
C THR A 670 21.99 21.55 10.66
N VAL A 671 22.53 22.23 11.67
CA VAL A 671 22.58 21.71 13.04
C VAL A 671 21.54 22.46 13.86
N ILE A 672 20.71 21.71 14.58
CA ILE A 672 19.64 22.25 15.42
C ILE A 672 19.74 21.68 16.84
N ARG A 673 19.03 22.33 17.76
CA ARG A 673 18.76 21.84 19.11
C ARG A 673 17.31 22.18 19.44
N SER A 674 16.44 21.17 19.45
CA SER A 674 15.05 21.39 19.83
C SER A 674 14.98 21.87 21.28
N ALA A 675 14.27 22.96 21.55
CA ALA A 675 14.13 23.52 22.90
C ALA A 675 13.03 22.81 23.69
N TYR A 676 11.97 22.35 23.00
CA TYR A 676 10.78 21.74 23.58
C TYR A 676 10.27 20.61 22.69
N LYS A 677 9.87 19.50 23.30
CA LYS A 677 9.11 18.41 22.67
C LYS A 677 7.70 18.42 23.27
N MET A 678 6.78 19.12 22.60
CA MET A 678 5.43 19.33 23.10
C MET A 678 4.46 18.27 22.58
N THR A 679 3.39 18.00 23.32
CA THR A 679 2.23 17.27 22.77
C THR A 679 1.30 18.22 22.03
N TYR A 680 0.48 17.71 21.10
CA TYR A 680 -0.61 18.49 20.49
C TYR A 680 -1.51 19.18 21.52
N GLN A 681 -1.80 18.53 22.65
CA GLN A 681 -2.60 19.10 23.74
C GLN A 681 -1.87 20.25 24.46
N ALA A 682 -0.57 20.12 24.70
CA ALA A 682 0.25 21.18 25.28
C ALA A 682 0.30 22.42 24.36
N ALA A 683 0.60 22.22 23.07
CA ALA A 683 0.63 23.31 22.10
C ALA A 683 -0.74 24.00 21.94
N GLN A 684 -1.85 23.24 21.90
CA GLN A 684 -3.19 23.81 21.86
C GLN A 684 -3.52 24.62 23.12
N THR A 685 -3.18 24.10 24.30
CA THR A 685 -3.43 24.77 25.59
C THR A 685 -2.72 26.13 25.66
N ILE A 686 -1.52 26.25 25.08
CA ILE A 686 -0.79 27.52 24.99
C ILE A 686 -1.44 28.45 23.95
N ALA A 687 -1.87 27.93 22.79
CA ALA A 687 -2.52 28.70 21.73
C ALA A 687 -3.91 29.25 22.13
N ASP A 688 -4.65 28.52 22.97
CA ASP A 688 -6.02 28.86 23.38
C ASP A 688 -6.10 29.98 24.44
N LEU A 689 -4.95 30.45 24.98
CA LEU A 689 -4.91 31.46 26.03
C LEU A 689 -5.49 32.81 25.55
N LYS A 690 -6.45 33.36 26.31
CA LYS A 690 -7.11 34.63 26.03
C LYS A 690 -6.68 35.72 26.99
N ASN A 691 -6.63 36.98 26.53
CA ASN A 691 -6.30 38.18 27.31
C ASN A 691 -4.85 38.22 27.87
N VAL A 692 -3.92 37.49 27.26
CA VAL A 692 -2.52 37.35 27.70
C VAL A 692 -1.50 38.19 26.90
N GLY A 693 -1.95 39.24 26.22
CA GLY A 693 -1.13 40.08 25.33
C GLY A 693 -1.33 39.75 23.85
N THR A 694 -0.37 40.12 23.01
CA THR A 694 -0.36 39.84 21.55
C THR A 694 0.80 38.92 21.16
N GLU A 695 0.85 38.46 19.89
CA GLU A 695 1.99 37.68 19.40
C GLU A 695 3.31 38.49 19.34
N VAL A 696 3.23 39.83 19.33
CA VAL A 696 4.40 40.73 19.33
C VAL A 696 4.76 41.16 20.76
N GLU A 697 3.75 41.47 21.57
CA GLU A 697 3.88 41.90 22.97
C GLU A 697 3.12 40.95 23.92
N PRO A 698 3.68 39.78 24.25
CA PRO A 698 3.09 38.82 25.17
C PRO A 698 3.28 39.22 26.65
N ASP A 699 2.20 39.13 27.45
CA ASP A 699 2.24 39.36 28.90
C ASP A 699 2.61 38.07 29.63
N ALA A 700 3.92 37.89 29.84
CA ALA A 700 4.49 36.67 30.43
C ALA A 700 3.85 36.28 31.79
N GLU A 701 3.44 37.26 32.61
CA GLU A 701 2.82 37.01 33.92
C GLU A 701 1.37 36.52 33.78
N LYS A 702 0.62 37.05 32.80
CA LYS A 702 -0.71 36.52 32.47
C LYS A 702 -0.65 35.14 31.81
N ILE A 703 0.32 34.88 30.94
CA ILE A 703 0.55 33.54 30.36
C ILE A 703 0.89 32.55 31.48
N PHE A 704 1.80 32.91 32.38
CA PHE A 704 2.21 32.07 33.51
C PHE A 704 1.06 31.74 34.46
N SER A 705 0.23 32.73 34.80
CA SER A 705 -0.94 32.53 35.69
C SER A 705 -2.10 31.80 34.99
N GLY A 706 -2.32 32.04 33.69
CA GLY A 706 -3.30 31.33 32.88
C GLY A 706 -3.03 29.83 32.72
N LEU A 707 -1.76 29.42 32.81
CA LEU A 707 -1.31 28.01 32.75
C LEU A 707 -1.15 27.35 34.14
N GLY A 708 -1.69 27.92 35.22
CA GLY A 708 -1.64 27.32 36.57
C GLY A 708 -0.32 27.50 37.33
N GLY A 709 0.68 28.16 36.74
CA GLY A 709 1.97 28.44 37.36
C GLY A 709 2.97 27.27 37.29
N LEU A 710 4.04 27.33 38.10
CA LEU A 710 5.26 26.52 37.91
C LEU A 710 5.03 25.00 37.83
N LYS A 711 4.11 24.45 38.63
CA LYS A 711 3.86 23.00 38.65
C LYS A 711 3.18 22.55 37.36
N ASP A 712 2.07 23.19 37.03
CA ASP A 712 1.22 22.79 35.90
C ASP A 712 1.92 23.10 34.56
N ILE A 713 2.71 24.19 34.48
CA ILE A 713 3.62 24.46 33.35
C ILE A 713 4.69 23.37 33.21
N GLY A 714 5.24 22.86 34.32
CA GLY A 714 6.23 21.78 34.32
C GLY A 714 5.65 20.41 33.94
N GLU A 715 4.35 20.19 34.16
CA GLU A 715 3.61 19.02 33.67
C GLU A 715 3.25 19.16 32.18
N LEU A 716 2.94 20.38 31.72
CA LEU A 716 2.57 20.69 30.34
C LEU A 716 3.78 20.72 29.37
N VAL A 717 4.91 21.28 29.82
CA VAL A 717 6.17 21.43 29.09
C VAL A 717 7.33 20.95 29.98
N PRO A 718 7.69 19.65 29.92
CA PRO A 718 8.66 19.03 30.82
C PRO A 718 10.03 19.72 30.89
N GLU A 719 10.49 20.35 29.80
CA GLU A 719 11.77 21.08 29.75
C GLU A 719 11.76 22.39 30.57
N LEU A 720 10.59 22.86 30.99
CA LEU A 720 10.43 23.99 31.91
C LEU A 720 10.30 23.56 33.39
N ALA A 721 10.18 22.25 33.67
CA ALA A 721 10.14 21.74 35.03
C ALA A 721 11.43 22.06 35.82
N ASN A 722 11.27 22.24 37.13
CA ASN A 722 12.37 22.56 38.08
C ASN A 722 13.12 23.89 37.83
N LYS A 723 12.62 24.77 36.95
CA LYS A 723 13.21 26.09 36.69
C LYS A 723 12.64 27.17 37.62
N SER A 724 13.41 28.22 37.85
CA SER A 724 12.93 29.40 38.60
C SER A 724 11.90 30.20 37.79
N LYS A 725 10.97 30.90 38.45
CA LYS A 725 9.99 31.77 37.76
C LYS A 725 10.66 32.78 36.82
N ALA A 726 11.77 33.37 37.25
CA ALA A 726 12.56 34.32 36.47
C ALA A 726 13.12 33.73 35.16
N GLU A 727 13.41 32.43 35.13
CA GLU A 727 13.84 31.70 33.93
C GLU A 727 12.67 31.26 33.03
N VAL A 728 11.49 31.00 33.62
CA VAL A 728 10.32 30.49 32.90
C VAL A 728 9.61 31.60 32.14
N LEU A 729 9.39 32.77 32.75
CA LEU A 729 8.67 33.90 32.14
C LEU A 729 9.16 34.28 30.72
N PRO A 730 10.46 34.58 30.47
CA PRO A 730 10.91 34.99 29.13
C PRO A 730 10.88 33.83 28.12
N ARG A 731 11.13 32.59 28.57
CA ARG A 731 11.05 31.39 27.74
C ARG A 731 9.62 31.11 27.27
N LEU A 732 8.67 31.25 28.19
CA LEU A 732 7.24 31.05 27.95
C LEU A 732 6.65 32.12 27.03
N ALA A 733 7.07 33.38 27.19
CA ALA A 733 6.70 34.48 26.28
C ALA A 733 7.19 34.24 24.84
N ARG A 734 8.46 33.82 24.67
CA ARG A 734 9.04 33.49 23.35
C ARG A 734 8.34 32.29 22.71
N LEU A 735 7.98 31.27 23.51
CA LEU A 735 7.25 30.08 23.04
C LEU A 735 5.81 30.41 22.62
N TYR A 736 5.07 31.18 23.42
CA TYR A 736 3.71 31.63 23.11
C TYR A 736 3.68 32.45 21.81
N SER A 737 4.57 33.44 21.66
CA SER A 737 4.72 34.24 20.45
C SER A 737 4.93 33.36 19.20
N ALA A 738 5.83 32.38 19.28
CA ALA A 738 6.11 31.45 18.19
C ALA A 738 4.91 30.56 17.85
N ILE A 739 4.20 30.01 18.84
CA ILE A 739 3.00 29.18 18.63
C ILE A 739 1.89 30.00 17.98
N CYS A 740 1.55 31.19 18.49
CA CYS A 740 0.49 32.03 17.92
C CYS A 740 0.79 32.43 16.47
N MET A 741 2.03 32.81 16.18
CA MET A 741 2.45 33.17 14.82
C MET A 741 2.38 31.98 13.86
N LEU A 742 2.79 30.79 14.32
CA LEU A 742 2.68 29.54 13.55
C LEU A 742 1.22 29.22 13.20
N VAL A 743 0.30 29.34 14.17
CA VAL A 743 -1.15 29.12 13.97
C VAL A 743 -1.72 30.12 12.97
N ARG A 744 -1.38 31.41 13.10
CA ARG A 744 -1.80 32.45 12.15
C ARG A 744 -1.35 32.14 10.72
N ILE A 745 -0.09 31.78 10.54
CA ILE A 745 0.48 31.44 9.21
C ILE A 745 -0.20 30.19 8.64
N ALA A 746 -0.32 29.12 9.43
CA ALA A 746 -0.94 27.88 8.97
C ALA A 746 -2.41 28.05 8.60
N SER A 747 -3.19 28.80 9.39
CA SER A 747 -4.60 29.09 9.11
C SER A 747 -4.78 29.84 7.77
N GLN A 748 -3.95 30.85 7.51
CA GLN A 748 -4.01 31.61 6.26
C GLN A 748 -3.55 30.78 5.04
N ILE A 749 -2.48 30.00 5.15
CA ILE A 749 -2.03 29.09 4.06
C ILE A 749 -3.11 28.03 3.77
N ARG A 750 -3.71 27.44 4.81
CA ARG A 750 -4.83 26.50 4.71
C ARG A 750 -6.03 27.14 3.99
N HIS A 751 -6.43 28.35 4.35
CA HIS A 751 -7.52 29.06 3.67
C HIS A 751 -7.22 29.26 2.18
N LEU A 752 -6.01 29.70 1.82
CA LEU A 752 -5.59 29.86 0.43
C LEU A 752 -5.59 28.53 -0.34
N ARG A 753 -5.28 27.41 0.31
CA ARG A 753 -5.33 26.06 -0.27
C ARG A 753 -6.78 25.60 -0.48
N VAL A 754 -7.68 25.85 0.46
CA VAL A 754 -9.12 25.54 0.34
C VAL A 754 -9.79 26.40 -0.73
N ASP A 755 -9.49 27.70 -0.82
CA ASP A 755 -9.93 28.61 -1.89
C ASP A 755 -9.54 28.11 -3.31
N ARG A 756 -8.42 27.38 -3.41
CA ARG A 756 -7.93 26.75 -4.65
C ARG A 756 -8.56 25.38 -4.92
N GLY A 757 -9.36 24.85 -3.99
CA GLY A 757 -10.06 23.57 -4.11
C GLY A 757 -9.46 22.42 -3.29
N GLY A 758 -8.62 22.72 -2.30
CA GLY A 758 -8.18 21.73 -1.31
C GLY A 758 -9.39 21.15 -0.58
N LEU A 759 -9.39 19.83 -0.37
CA LEU A 759 -10.49 19.12 0.29
C LEU A 759 -10.20 18.96 1.79
N GLU A 760 -11.22 19.24 2.61
CA GLU A 760 -11.20 18.99 4.05
C GLU A 760 -12.08 17.78 4.35
N LEU A 761 -11.41 16.65 4.55
CA LEU A 761 -11.99 15.32 4.61
C LEU A 761 -11.79 14.72 6.00
N ASP A 762 -12.86 14.17 6.56
CA ASP A 762 -12.86 13.54 7.87
C ASP A 762 -12.55 12.05 7.75
N SER A 763 -11.96 11.50 8.80
CA SER A 763 -11.92 10.06 9.04
C SER A 763 -12.03 9.79 10.54
N VAL A 764 -12.79 8.76 10.92
CA VAL A 764 -12.89 8.35 12.32
C VAL A 764 -11.71 7.44 12.64
N GLU A 765 -10.68 7.99 13.26
CA GLU A 765 -9.64 7.20 13.91
C GLU A 765 -10.06 6.81 15.32
N VAL A 766 -9.88 5.55 15.69
CA VAL A 766 -10.00 5.09 17.07
C VAL A 766 -8.64 4.83 17.69
N SER A 767 -8.55 5.04 19.01
CA SER A 767 -7.42 4.63 19.84
C SER A 767 -7.91 3.60 20.85
N VAL A 768 -7.15 2.51 20.96
CA VAL A 768 -7.32 1.50 22.02
C VAL A 768 -6.66 2.03 23.29
N LYS A 769 -7.35 1.96 24.43
CA LYS A 769 -6.79 2.26 25.75
C LYS A 769 -6.40 0.98 26.47
N PHE A 770 -5.19 1.00 27.01
CA PHE A 770 -4.56 -0.10 27.72
C PHE A 770 -4.39 0.27 29.19
N GLU A 771 -4.54 -0.71 30.09
CA GLU A 771 -4.25 -0.60 31.52
C GLU A 771 -2.84 -0.03 31.81
N ASN A 772 -1.85 -0.34 30.95
CA ASN A 772 -0.55 0.30 30.94
C ASN A 772 -0.37 1.16 29.67
N PRO A 773 -0.76 2.46 29.65
CA PRO A 773 -0.74 3.27 28.43
C PRO A 773 0.64 3.47 27.79
N LYS A 774 1.72 3.44 28.59
CA LYS A 774 3.10 3.64 28.11
C LYS A 774 3.63 2.43 27.35
N GLU A 775 3.34 1.23 27.84
CA GLU A 775 3.81 -0.03 27.24
C GLU A 775 2.80 -0.62 26.25
N ARG A 776 1.55 -0.14 26.29
CA ARG A 776 0.41 -0.66 25.50
C ARG A 776 0.17 -2.15 25.77
N THR A 777 0.24 -2.51 27.05
CA THR A 777 0.09 -3.87 27.61
C THR A 777 -1.01 -3.90 28.68
N GLY A 778 -1.41 -5.11 29.10
CA GLY A 778 -2.45 -5.32 30.11
C GLY A 778 -3.86 -5.38 29.51
N ALA A 779 -4.88 -5.19 30.35
CA ALA A 779 -6.28 -5.26 29.94
C ALA A 779 -6.68 -4.11 28.98
N LEU A 780 -7.65 -4.39 28.11
CA LEU A 780 -8.24 -3.39 27.21
C LEU A 780 -9.35 -2.62 27.93
N GLU A 781 -9.06 -1.38 28.33
CA GLU A 781 -9.97 -0.58 29.16
C GLU A 781 -11.18 -0.08 28.36
N ASP A 782 -10.92 0.60 27.24
CA ASP A 782 -11.91 1.28 26.38
C ASP A 782 -11.37 1.50 24.95
N ILE A 783 -12.26 1.81 24.01
CA ILE A 783 -11.92 2.20 22.64
C ILE A 783 -12.59 3.55 22.36
N VAL A 784 -11.78 4.56 22.03
CA VAL A 784 -12.22 5.97 22.00
C VAL A 784 -11.81 6.62 20.67
N PRO A 785 -12.69 7.41 20.01
CA PRO A 785 -12.32 8.20 18.84
C PRO A 785 -11.25 9.23 19.18
N LYS A 786 -10.29 9.46 18.28
CA LYS A 786 -9.28 10.51 18.46
C LYS A 786 -9.90 11.88 18.25
N ALA A 787 -9.64 12.81 19.18
CA ALA A 787 -10.09 14.20 19.06
C ALA A 787 -9.20 15.00 18.09
N THR A 788 -9.81 15.65 17.12
CA THR A 788 -9.14 16.55 16.17
C THR A 788 -8.96 17.94 16.78
N LEU A 789 -7.74 18.21 17.27
CA LEU A 789 -7.33 19.56 17.71
C LEU A 789 -6.84 20.41 16.52
N GLU A 790 -7.00 21.73 16.59
CA GLU A 790 -6.51 22.68 15.58
C GLU A 790 -5.00 22.51 15.32
N MET A 791 -4.20 22.25 16.36
CA MET A 791 -2.75 22.06 16.19
C MET A 791 -2.36 20.90 15.26
N HIS A 792 -3.20 19.87 15.10
CA HIS A 792 -2.96 18.84 14.09
C HIS A 792 -3.04 19.43 12.67
N SER A 793 -3.96 20.35 12.44
CA SER A 793 -4.09 21.07 11.16
C SER A 793 -2.94 22.06 10.97
N THR A 794 -2.52 22.76 12.03
CA THR A 794 -1.38 23.68 12.01
C THR A 794 -0.10 22.98 11.55
N VAL A 795 0.27 21.88 12.22
CA VAL A 795 1.46 21.09 11.84
C VAL A 795 1.30 20.49 10.45
N ALA A 796 0.13 19.92 10.12
CA ALA A 796 -0.11 19.34 8.80
C ALA A 796 0.07 20.36 7.65
N GLU A 797 -0.39 21.60 7.80
CA GLU A 797 -0.23 22.62 6.76
C GLU A 797 1.24 23.01 6.54
N MET A 798 2.03 23.11 7.62
CA MET A 798 3.48 23.38 7.52
C MET A 798 4.20 22.23 6.79
N MET A 799 3.82 20.98 7.07
CA MET A 799 4.37 19.82 6.38
C MET A 799 3.95 19.75 4.91
N ILE A 800 2.69 20.09 4.59
CA ILE A 800 2.20 20.19 3.21
C ILE A 800 2.97 21.27 2.44
N PHE A 801 3.21 22.43 3.07
CA PHE A 801 3.98 23.54 2.49
C PHE A 801 5.43 23.15 2.21
N ALA A 802 6.10 22.51 3.17
CA ALA A 802 7.45 21.95 2.99
C ALA A 802 7.52 20.96 1.82
N ASN A 803 6.61 19.97 1.82
CA ASN A 803 6.51 18.96 0.77
C ASN A 803 6.27 19.56 -0.63
N HIS A 804 5.45 20.62 -0.74
CA HIS A 804 5.21 21.33 -2.00
C HIS A 804 6.49 22.02 -2.52
N TRP A 805 7.18 22.79 -1.67
CA TRP A 805 8.38 23.53 -2.07
C TRP A 805 9.57 22.61 -2.37
N VAL A 806 9.73 21.50 -1.66
CA VAL A 806 10.76 20.50 -1.98
C VAL A 806 10.46 19.80 -3.30
N ALA A 807 9.21 19.45 -3.60
CA ALA A 807 8.81 18.87 -4.89
C ALA A 807 9.18 19.78 -6.08
N ARG A 808 8.98 21.10 -5.94
CA ARG A 808 9.39 22.10 -6.95
C ARG A 808 10.89 22.12 -7.16
N GLN A 809 11.67 22.15 -6.07
CA GLN A 809 13.13 22.24 -6.13
C GLN A 809 13.75 20.98 -6.74
N CYS A 810 13.30 19.79 -6.35
CA CYS A 810 13.75 18.53 -6.95
C CYS A 810 13.46 18.49 -8.46
N LEU A 811 12.22 18.79 -8.88
CA LEU A 811 11.84 18.76 -10.30
C LEU A 811 12.57 19.81 -11.16
N LYS A 812 12.95 20.96 -10.56
CA LYS A 812 13.71 22.03 -11.24
C LYS A 812 15.10 21.57 -11.68
N PHE A 813 15.82 20.86 -10.81
CA PHE A 813 17.19 20.39 -11.08
C PHE A 813 17.23 18.99 -11.73
N PHE A 814 16.30 18.11 -11.35
CA PHE A 814 16.26 16.72 -11.81
C PHE A 814 14.87 16.36 -12.38
N PRO A 815 14.54 16.85 -13.59
CA PRO A 815 13.20 16.69 -14.18
C PRO A 815 12.82 15.23 -14.45
N GLU A 816 13.78 14.34 -14.69
CA GLU A 816 13.55 12.92 -15.03
C GLU A 816 13.89 11.94 -13.88
N ARG A 817 14.49 12.44 -12.79
CA ARG A 817 15.02 11.60 -11.68
C ARG A 817 14.44 11.96 -10.32
N SER A 818 13.31 12.68 -10.30
CA SER A 818 12.64 13.08 -9.05
C SER A 818 11.60 12.04 -8.63
N CYS A 819 11.56 11.75 -7.33
CA CYS A 819 10.47 10.99 -6.70
C CYS A 819 9.39 11.99 -6.24
N LEU A 820 8.20 11.92 -6.84
CA LEU A 820 7.05 12.75 -6.51
C LEU A 820 5.84 11.89 -6.08
N ARG A 821 4.82 12.52 -5.48
CA ARG A 821 3.58 11.86 -5.07
C ARG A 821 2.37 12.58 -5.64
N ARG A 822 1.66 11.94 -6.58
CA ARG A 822 0.44 12.45 -7.22
C ARG A 822 -0.81 11.88 -6.57
N HIS A 823 -1.94 12.56 -6.75
CA HIS A 823 -3.25 12.03 -6.41
C HIS A 823 -4.16 12.27 -7.62
N PRO A 824 -4.49 11.23 -8.41
CA PRO A 824 -5.38 11.33 -9.55
C PRO A 824 -6.77 11.88 -9.19
N PRO A 825 -7.55 12.37 -10.16
CA PRO A 825 -8.97 12.68 -9.93
C PRO A 825 -9.78 11.37 -9.82
N PRO A 826 -10.67 11.21 -8.82
CA PRO A 826 -11.59 10.09 -8.72
C PRO A 826 -12.65 10.07 -9.83
N ARG A 827 -13.15 8.88 -10.17
CA ARG A 827 -14.22 8.71 -11.16
C ARG A 827 -15.55 9.24 -10.59
N PRO A 828 -16.40 9.97 -11.36
CA PRO A 828 -17.64 10.57 -10.84
C PRO A 828 -18.64 9.59 -10.21
N GLU A 829 -18.59 8.32 -10.62
CA GLU A 829 -19.43 7.21 -10.15
C GLU A 829 -19.16 6.83 -8.68
N PHE A 830 -17.91 6.96 -8.20
CA PHE A 830 -17.54 6.65 -6.82
C PHE A 830 -18.25 7.55 -5.79
N PHE A 831 -18.79 8.69 -6.23
CA PHE A 831 -19.57 9.60 -5.40
C PHE A 831 -21.08 9.33 -5.40
N ASP A 832 -21.60 8.35 -6.13
CA ASP A 832 -23.05 8.18 -6.27
C ASP A 832 -23.76 7.77 -4.97
N ASP A 833 -23.07 7.04 -4.09
CA ASP A 833 -23.53 6.82 -2.70
C ASP A 833 -23.58 8.12 -1.90
N LEU A 834 -22.52 8.92 -1.97
CA LEU A 834 -22.43 10.22 -1.30
C LEU A 834 -23.51 11.20 -1.80
N LYS A 835 -23.73 11.30 -3.11
CA LYS A 835 -24.77 12.15 -3.72
C LYS A 835 -26.16 11.74 -3.23
N ARG A 836 -26.46 10.43 -3.20
CA ARG A 836 -27.75 9.92 -2.68
C ARG A 836 -27.92 10.21 -1.20
N CYS A 837 -26.86 10.05 -0.41
CA CYS A 837 -26.84 10.37 1.01
C CYS A 837 -27.11 11.86 1.25
N ALA A 838 -26.35 12.75 0.60
CA ALA A 838 -26.51 14.20 0.67
C ALA A 838 -27.92 14.66 0.24
N ALA A 839 -28.44 14.13 -0.88
CA ALA A 839 -29.77 14.46 -1.38
C ALA A 839 -30.90 14.09 -0.39
N SER A 840 -30.73 13.06 0.44
CA SER A 840 -31.72 12.68 1.47
C SER A 840 -31.91 13.73 2.58
N ARG A 841 -30.95 14.65 2.76
CA ARG A 841 -31.03 15.84 3.63
C ARG A 841 -31.20 17.15 2.84
N GLY A 842 -31.45 17.06 1.52
CA GLY A 842 -31.65 18.23 0.65
C GLY A 842 -30.36 18.91 0.17
N PHE A 843 -29.19 18.35 0.46
CA PHE A 843 -27.92 18.87 -0.03
C PHE A 843 -27.64 18.42 -1.47
N ARG A 844 -26.94 19.28 -2.23
CA ARG A 844 -26.49 19.01 -3.61
C ARG A 844 -24.98 19.09 -3.67
N LEU A 845 -24.33 18.02 -4.13
CA LEU A 845 -22.88 17.92 -4.27
C LEU A 845 -22.47 17.98 -5.74
N GLU A 846 -21.44 18.78 -6.02
CA GLU A 846 -20.91 19.02 -7.36
C GLU A 846 -19.53 18.37 -7.51
N VAL A 847 -19.45 17.22 -8.19
CA VAL A 847 -18.25 16.37 -8.23
C VAL A 847 -17.35 16.61 -9.45
N GLY A 848 -17.64 17.63 -10.27
CA GLY A 848 -16.92 17.88 -11.54
C GLY A 848 -15.49 18.41 -11.38
N SER A 849 -15.10 18.86 -10.19
CA SER A 849 -13.71 19.22 -9.84
C SER A 849 -13.52 19.21 -8.32
N ASN A 850 -12.28 19.15 -7.85
CA ASN A 850 -11.96 19.28 -6.43
C ASN A 850 -12.48 20.61 -5.83
N LYS A 851 -12.40 21.72 -6.57
CA LYS A 851 -12.93 23.02 -6.14
C LYS A 851 -14.45 23.04 -6.02
N ALA A 852 -15.17 22.46 -6.98
CA ALA A 852 -16.64 22.34 -6.91
C ALA A 852 -17.07 21.41 -5.76
N LEU A 853 -16.32 20.32 -5.54
CA LEU A 853 -16.57 19.39 -4.44
C LEU A 853 -16.30 20.04 -3.08
N SER A 854 -15.17 20.74 -2.93
CA SER A 854 -14.83 21.46 -1.69
C SER A 854 -15.89 22.49 -1.32
N ALA A 855 -16.27 23.34 -2.29
CA ALA A 855 -17.31 24.36 -2.08
C ALA A 855 -18.68 23.76 -1.75
N SER A 856 -19.12 22.72 -2.48
CA SER A 856 -20.43 22.09 -2.21
C SER A 856 -20.45 21.30 -0.90
N LEU A 857 -19.35 20.62 -0.53
CA LEU A 857 -19.21 19.92 0.75
C LEU A 857 -19.13 20.89 1.94
N ALA A 858 -18.51 22.06 1.78
CA ALA A 858 -18.52 23.12 2.79
C ALA A 858 -19.92 23.68 3.06
N MET A 859 -20.83 23.65 2.08
CA MET A 859 -22.24 24.02 2.24
C MET A 859 -23.12 22.90 2.82
N CYS A 860 -22.61 21.67 2.92
CA CYS A 860 -23.32 20.53 3.52
C CYS A 860 -23.24 20.56 5.05
N VAL A 861 -23.89 21.55 5.66
CA VAL A 861 -23.96 21.74 7.11
C VAL A 861 -25.39 21.61 7.59
N ASP A 862 -25.71 20.48 8.22
CA ASP A 862 -26.92 20.28 9.00
C ASP A 862 -26.73 20.93 10.39
N PRO A 863 -27.53 21.94 10.78
CA PRO A 863 -27.41 22.62 12.06
C PRO A 863 -28.12 21.89 13.21
N VAL A 864 -28.94 20.87 12.90
CA VAL A 864 -29.66 20.07 13.89
C VAL A 864 -28.82 18.87 14.34
N ASP A 865 -28.03 18.31 13.42
CA ASP A 865 -27.31 17.06 13.65
C ASP A 865 -25.89 17.03 13.04
N PRO A 866 -24.85 17.48 13.78
CA PRO A 866 -23.48 17.58 13.27
C PRO A 866 -22.85 16.26 12.78
N GLU A 867 -23.34 15.11 13.24
CA GLU A 867 -22.90 13.77 12.79
C GLU A 867 -23.12 13.56 11.28
N VAL A 868 -24.17 14.18 10.71
CA VAL A 868 -24.44 14.18 9.26
C VAL A 868 -23.26 14.78 8.50
N ASN A 869 -22.69 15.87 9.02
CA ASN A 869 -21.64 16.63 8.36
C ASN A 869 -20.35 15.83 8.31
N SER A 870 -19.98 15.17 9.42
CA SER A 870 -18.82 14.30 9.46
C SER A 870 -19.04 13.03 8.62
N MET A 871 -20.23 12.42 8.65
CA MET A 871 -20.54 11.26 7.81
C MET A 871 -20.42 11.57 6.32
N LEU A 872 -20.91 12.73 5.86
CA LEU A 872 -20.75 13.16 4.46
C LEU A 872 -19.27 13.37 4.09
N ARG A 873 -18.46 13.92 5.00
CA ARG A 873 -17.00 14.06 4.79
C ARG A 873 -16.30 12.70 4.74
N GLN A 874 -16.65 11.76 5.61
CA GLN A 874 -16.11 10.39 5.62
C GLN A 874 -16.48 9.61 4.33
N LEU A 875 -17.72 9.75 3.86
CA LEU A 875 -18.17 9.18 2.58
C LEU A 875 -17.45 9.84 1.38
N ALA A 876 -17.10 11.13 1.47
CA ALA A 876 -16.26 11.79 0.47
C ALA A 876 -14.81 11.28 0.49
N THR A 877 -14.24 10.98 1.67
CA THR A 877 -12.92 10.33 1.81
C THR A 877 -12.88 8.98 1.09
N ARG A 878 -13.94 8.16 1.26
CA ARG A 878 -14.07 6.85 0.60
C ARG A 878 -14.15 6.93 -0.93
N ALA A 879 -14.67 8.03 -1.49
CA ALA A 879 -14.81 8.21 -2.93
C ALA A 879 -13.53 8.71 -3.63
N MET A 880 -12.49 9.09 -2.89
CA MET A 880 -11.19 9.53 -3.43
C MET A 880 -10.38 8.34 -3.97
N THR A 881 -9.54 8.55 -4.98
CA THR A 881 -8.50 7.58 -5.38
C THR A 881 -7.30 7.60 -4.43
N ASN A 882 -6.36 6.65 -4.57
CA ASN A 882 -5.13 6.70 -3.78
C ASN A 882 -4.10 7.68 -4.35
N ALA A 883 -3.33 8.28 -3.44
CA ALA A 883 -2.13 9.03 -3.78
C ALA A 883 -0.92 8.10 -3.93
N LEU A 884 -0.26 8.16 -5.08
CA LEU A 884 0.78 7.23 -5.55
C LEU A 884 2.12 7.96 -5.72
N TYR A 885 3.21 7.32 -5.28
CA TYR A 885 4.57 7.71 -5.65
C TYR A 885 4.85 7.36 -7.11
N PHE A 886 5.61 8.20 -7.80
CA PHE A 886 6.03 8.01 -9.18
C PHE A 886 7.39 8.65 -9.47
N SER A 887 8.08 8.11 -10.49
CA SER A 887 9.28 8.69 -11.08
C SER A 887 8.88 9.71 -12.14
N THR A 888 9.49 10.90 -12.13
CA THR A 888 9.15 11.96 -13.09
C THR A 888 9.69 11.71 -14.51
N GLY A 889 10.62 10.75 -14.68
CA GLY A 889 11.09 10.26 -15.98
C GLY A 889 10.29 9.07 -16.53
N SER A 890 9.12 8.76 -15.97
CA SER A 890 8.28 7.66 -16.47
C SER A 890 7.56 8.06 -17.77
N GLU A 891 7.76 7.28 -18.84
CA GLU A 891 7.10 7.48 -20.14
C GLU A 891 5.55 7.40 -20.06
N GLU A 892 5.01 6.79 -19.00
CA GLU A 892 3.57 6.63 -18.78
C GLU A 892 2.87 7.92 -18.29
N LEU A 893 3.63 8.95 -17.88
CA LEU A 893 3.09 10.13 -17.18
C LEU A 893 3.58 11.46 -17.76
N THR A 894 2.65 12.25 -18.28
CA THR A 894 2.88 13.64 -18.69
C THR A 894 2.76 14.62 -17.51
N ARG A 895 3.40 15.81 -17.61
CA ARG A 895 3.52 16.79 -16.51
C ARG A 895 2.17 17.30 -15.97
N ASP A 896 1.13 17.35 -16.79
CA ASP A 896 -0.24 17.71 -16.39
C ASP A 896 -0.87 16.69 -15.42
N LEU A 897 -0.37 15.45 -15.41
CA LEU A 897 -0.83 14.36 -14.54
C LEU A 897 -0.09 14.27 -13.20
N PHE A 898 0.82 15.21 -12.90
CA PHE A 898 1.61 15.23 -11.66
C PHE A 898 0.83 15.81 -10.45
N GLY A 899 -0.32 16.43 -10.70
CA GLY A 899 -1.13 17.11 -9.69
C GLY A 899 -1.63 16.21 -8.55
N HIS A 900 -1.93 16.84 -7.41
CA HIS A 900 -2.47 16.19 -6.22
C HIS A 900 -3.90 16.68 -5.94
N TYR A 901 -4.89 15.96 -6.49
CA TYR A 901 -6.32 16.31 -6.48
C TYR A 901 -6.82 16.83 -5.11
N GLY A 902 -6.67 16.02 -4.06
CA GLY A 902 -7.19 16.37 -2.73
C GLY A 902 -6.51 17.56 -2.02
N LEU A 903 -5.29 17.93 -2.43
CA LEU A 903 -4.57 19.07 -1.84
C LEU A 903 -4.66 20.35 -2.70
N ALA A 904 -5.19 20.25 -3.93
CA ALA A 904 -5.16 21.31 -4.94
C ALA A 904 -3.75 21.89 -5.21
N LEU A 905 -2.74 21.01 -5.21
CA LEU A 905 -1.35 21.34 -5.56
C LEU A 905 -1.00 20.73 -6.92
N ASN A 906 -0.22 21.46 -7.73
CA ASN A 906 0.28 20.98 -9.02
C ASN A 906 1.49 20.03 -8.89
N LEU A 907 2.27 20.17 -7.82
CA LEU A 907 3.41 19.31 -7.48
C LEU A 907 3.39 19.00 -5.98
N TYR A 908 3.67 17.76 -5.63
CA TYR A 908 3.74 17.30 -4.24
C TYR A 908 4.70 16.10 -4.14
N THR A 909 5.30 15.92 -2.97
CA THR A 909 6.11 14.75 -2.62
C THR A 909 6.05 14.51 -1.11
N HIS A 910 6.81 13.55 -0.58
CA HIS A 910 7.04 13.43 0.86
C HIS A 910 8.51 13.66 1.17
N PHE A 911 8.77 14.61 2.07
CA PHE A 911 10.09 15.01 2.57
C PHE A 911 10.17 14.95 4.11
N THR A 912 9.02 15.05 4.79
CA THR A 912 8.93 15.37 6.22
C THR A 912 9.01 14.18 7.18
N SER A 913 9.27 12.95 6.72
CA SER A 913 9.34 11.79 7.62
C SER A 913 10.31 10.65 7.19
N PRO A 914 11.61 10.93 7.03
CA PRO A 914 12.61 9.95 6.58
C PRO A 914 12.92 8.83 7.58
N ILE A 915 12.56 8.95 8.87
CA ILE A 915 12.73 7.85 9.83
C ILE A 915 11.80 6.68 9.51
N ARG A 916 10.60 6.99 9.00
CA ARG A 916 9.49 6.03 8.80
C ARG A 916 9.05 5.83 7.35
N ARG A 917 9.62 6.55 6.37
CA ARG A 917 9.29 6.41 4.93
C ARG A 917 10.54 6.50 4.06
N TYR A 918 10.72 5.52 3.18
CA TYR A 918 11.88 5.48 2.28
C TYR A 918 11.82 6.52 1.16
N ALA A 919 10.59 6.89 0.74
CA ALA A 919 10.38 7.95 -0.25
C ALA A 919 11.06 9.27 0.18
N ASP A 920 10.91 9.64 1.44
CA ASP A 920 11.53 10.83 2.04
C ASP A 920 13.06 10.74 2.04
N VAL A 921 13.64 9.56 2.29
CA VAL A 921 15.10 9.33 2.18
C VAL A 921 15.58 9.56 0.73
N ILE A 922 14.82 9.12 -0.27
CA ILE A 922 15.12 9.41 -1.68
C ILE A 922 15.01 10.91 -1.96
N VAL A 923 13.93 11.56 -1.51
CA VAL A 923 13.70 12.99 -1.73
C VAL A 923 14.76 13.85 -1.04
N HIS A 924 15.22 13.50 0.15
CA HIS A 924 16.35 14.15 0.82
C HIS A 924 17.62 14.05 -0.04
N ARG A 925 17.94 12.86 -0.60
CA ARG A 925 19.11 12.68 -1.49
C ARG A 925 19.01 13.55 -2.74
N VAL A 926 17.84 13.59 -3.40
CA VAL A 926 17.59 14.42 -4.59
C VAL A 926 17.68 15.92 -4.26
N LEU A 927 17.08 16.36 -3.15
CA LEU A 927 17.12 17.75 -2.70
C LEU A 927 18.55 18.21 -2.39
N LEU A 928 19.33 17.39 -1.68
CA LEU A 928 20.70 17.71 -1.31
C LEU A 928 21.63 17.75 -2.54
N ALA A 929 21.45 16.84 -3.49
CA ALA A 929 22.13 16.91 -4.78
C ALA A 929 21.76 18.19 -5.57
N ALA A 930 20.50 18.65 -5.48
CA ALA A 930 20.06 19.90 -6.12
C ALA A 930 20.69 21.13 -5.46
N VAL A 931 20.86 21.13 -4.13
CA VAL A 931 21.57 22.18 -3.40
C VAL A 931 23.07 22.19 -3.78
N GLU A 932 23.73 21.03 -3.86
CA GLU A 932 25.11 20.91 -4.32
C GLU A 932 25.29 21.41 -5.76
N GLN A 933 24.36 21.08 -6.67
CA GLN A 933 24.36 21.58 -8.05
C GLN A 933 24.10 23.10 -8.12
N SER A 934 23.25 23.65 -7.24
CA SER A 934 22.99 25.09 -7.19
C SER A 934 24.18 25.93 -6.70
N THR A 935 25.15 25.30 -6.02
CA THR A 935 26.34 25.97 -5.47
C THR A 935 27.62 25.73 -6.28
N THR A 936 27.60 24.83 -7.28
CA THR A 936 28.77 24.48 -8.10
C THR A 936 28.71 25.12 -9.49
N VAL A 937 29.47 26.20 -9.70
CA VAL A 937 29.52 26.98 -10.94
C VAL A 937 30.45 26.33 -11.99
N THR A 938 30.20 25.06 -12.32
CA THR A 938 31.02 24.29 -13.28
C THR A 938 30.17 23.66 -14.38
N ASP A 939 30.39 24.07 -15.63
CA ASP A 939 29.63 23.67 -16.84
C ASP A 939 29.72 22.17 -17.21
N THR A 940 30.40 21.34 -16.44
CA THR A 940 30.46 19.89 -16.66
C THR A 940 29.32 19.19 -15.92
N PRO A 941 28.30 18.63 -16.61
CA PRO A 941 27.24 17.84 -15.99
C PRO A 941 27.83 16.54 -15.44
N THR A 942 28.24 16.58 -14.18
CA THR A 942 28.70 15.39 -13.46
C THR A 942 27.47 14.59 -13.08
N SER A 943 27.37 13.33 -13.52
CA SER A 943 26.25 12.46 -13.14
C SER A 943 26.15 12.41 -11.60
N PRO A 944 25.00 12.77 -11.01
CA PRO A 944 24.87 12.96 -9.57
C PRO A 944 25.06 11.63 -8.84
N LYS A 945 26.18 11.50 -8.12
CA LYS A 945 26.57 10.26 -7.44
C LYS A 945 25.52 9.86 -6.40
N GLY A 946 24.90 8.69 -6.58
CA GLY A 946 23.98 8.10 -5.60
C GLY A 946 22.50 8.44 -5.79
N LEU A 947 22.11 9.07 -6.91
CA LEU A 947 20.71 9.11 -7.33
C LEU A 947 20.37 7.90 -8.23
N TYR A 948 19.10 7.49 -8.22
CA TYR A 948 18.60 6.41 -9.08
C TYR A 948 18.35 6.91 -10.51
N GLU A 949 18.53 6.01 -11.48
CA GLU A 949 18.05 6.19 -12.84
C GLU A 949 16.52 5.99 -12.90
N HIS A 950 15.86 6.55 -13.94
CA HIS A 950 14.39 6.56 -13.98
C HIS A 950 13.76 5.16 -13.92
N ASP A 951 14.35 4.16 -14.58
CA ASP A 951 13.86 2.78 -14.61
C ASP A 951 13.91 2.11 -13.23
N GLU A 952 15.02 2.29 -12.50
CA GLU A 952 15.13 1.79 -11.13
C GLU A 952 14.13 2.52 -10.22
N LEU A 953 14.02 3.84 -10.38
CA LEU A 953 13.09 4.65 -9.58
C LEU A 953 11.62 4.29 -9.84
N VAL A 954 11.22 3.92 -11.07
CA VAL A 954 9.87 3.41 -11.38
C VAL A 954 9.58 2.13 -10.60
N VAL A 955 10.53 1.18 -10.58
CA VAL A 955 10.39 -0.08 -9.82
C VAL A 955 10.32 0.19 -8.32
N ILE A 956 11.17 1.08 -7.79
CA ILE A 956 11.15 1.46 -6.37
C ILE A 956 9.83 2.16 -6.01
N CYS A 957 9.32 3.08 -6.84
CA CYS A 957 8.03 3.74 -6.60
C CYS A 957 6.86 2.75 -6.56
N ARG A 958 6.84 1.76 -7.46
CA ARG A 958 5.85 0.68 -7.45
C ARG A 958 5.90 -0.11 -6.14
N HIS A 959 7.08 -0.57 -5.73
CA HIS A 959 7.29 -1.27 -4.46
C HIS A 959 6.86 -0.43 -3.25
N MET A 960 7.22 0.86 -3.21
CA MET A 960 6.80 1.77 -2.13
C MET A 960 5.29 1.93 -2.05
N ASN A 961 4.58 2.00 -3.20
CA ASN A 961 3.11 2.04 -3.24
C ASN A 961 2.49 0.74 -2.69
N GLU A 962 2.98 -0.41 -3.13
CA GLU A 962 2.54 -1.73 -2.64
C GLU A 962 2.76 -1.89 -1.14
N ARG A 963 3.96 -1.56 -0.64
CA ARG A 963 4.29 -1.63 0.80
C ARG A 963 3.45 -0.66 1.63
N HIS A 964 3.21 0.55 1.14
CA HIS A 964 2.38 1.55 1.84
C HIS A 964 0.93 1.08 1.98
N TRP A 965 0.34 0.55 0.89
CA TRP A 965 -1.00 0.00 0.92
C TRP A 965 -1.09 -1.24 1.84
N ALA A 966 -0.13 -2.16 1.76
CA ALA A 966 -0.04 -3.31 2.65
C ALA A 966 0.04 -2.92 4.14
N ALA A 967 0.81 -1.88 4.48
CA ALA A 967 0.93 -1.36 5.84
C ALA A 967 -0.41 -0.78 6.36
N GLN A 968 -1.16 -0.06 5.50
CA GLN A 968 -2.49 0.45 5.86
C GLN A 968 -3.50 -0.67 6.11
N GLN A 969 -3.52 -1.71 5.27
CA GLN A 969 -4.40 -2.87 5.44
C GLN A 969 -4.05 -3.69 6.70
N ALA A 970 -2.76 -3.81 7.03
CA ALA A 970 -2.31 -4.44 8.27
C ALA A 970 -2.68 -3.62 9.53
N GLN A 971 -2.48 -2.30 9.51
CA GLN A 971 -2.93 -1.40 10.58
C GLN A 971 -4.44 -1.55 10.82
N ARG A 972 -5.23 -1.58 9.74
CA ARG A 972 -6.68 -1.79 9.83
C ARG A 972 -7.04 -3.16 10.39
N SER A 973 -6.43 -4.23 9.91
CA SER A 973 -6.66 -5.59 10.40
C SER A 973 -6.30 -5.73 11.89
N SER A 974 -5.27 -5.00 12.35
CA SER A 974 -4.90 -4.93 13.77
C SER A 974 -5.96 -4.19 14.59
N ILE A 975 -6.50 -3.07 14.11
CA ILE A 975 -7.59 -2.36 14.79
C ILE A 975 -8.87 -3.23 14.85
N GLU A 976 -9.23 -3.93 13.77
CA GLU A 976 -10.34 -4.91 13.74
C GLU A 976 -10.12 -6.03 14.79
N LEU A 977 -8.90 -6.56 14.91
CA LEU A 977 -8.54 -7.56 15.93
C LEU A 977 -8.70 -7.02 17.35
N PHE A 978 -8.14 -5.84 17.66
CA PHE A 978 -8.21 -5.27 19.01
C PHE A 978 -9.62 -4.82 19.40
N GLN A 979 -10.45 -4.37 18.45
CA GLN A 979 -11.89 -4.17 18.66
C GLN A 979 -12.58 -5.48 19.03
N ALA A 980 -12.30 -6.58 18.31
CA ALA A 980 -12.88 -7.89 18.62
C ALA A 980 -12.43 -8.43 19.99
N LEU A 981 -11.14 -8.29 20.33
CA LEU A 981 -10.61 -8.66 21.65
C LEU A 981 -11.26 -7.84 22.78
N PHE A 982 -11.40 -6.52 22.60
CA PHE A 982 -12.06 -5.66 23.58
C PHE A 982 -13.47 -6.14 23.90
N PHE A 983 -14.31 -6.42 22.89
CA PHE A 983 -15.66 -6.93 23.15
C PHE A 983 -15.68 -8.37 23.65
N ARG A 984 -14.65 -9.20 23.38
CA ARG A 984 -14.56 -10.57 23.90
C ARG A 984 -14.42 -10.60 25.41
N ASP A 985 -13.65 -9.67 25.96
CA ASP A 985 -13.34 -9.64 27.37
C ASP A 985 -14.43 -8.92 28.21
N LYS A 986 -15.52 -8.42 27.57
CA LYS A 986 -16.70 -7.81 28.25
C LYS A 986 -17.86 -8.80 28.42
N PRO A 987 -18.60 -8.78 29.54
CA PRO A 987 -19.82 -9.59 29.74
C PRO A 987 -20.87 -9.42 28.64
N VAL A 988 -21.74 -10.42 28.47
CA VAL A 988 -22.81 -10.42 27.45
C VAL A 988 -23.81 -9.28 27.66
N ASP A 989 -24.12 -8.95 28.92
CA ASP A 989 -25.05 -7.89 29.30
C ASP A 989 -24.39 -6.51 29.51
N ASP A 990 -23.11 -6.36 29.15
CA ASP A 990 -22.37 -5.10 29.35
C ASP A 990 -22.97 -3.96 28.51
N ALA A 991 -23.17 -2.80 29.15
CA ALA A 991 -23.71 -1.60 28.53
C ALA A 991 -22.90 -1.14 27.30
N CYS A 992 -21.59 -1.40 27.24
CA CYS A 992 -20.75 -1.03 26.08
C CYS A 992 -21.10 -1.79 24.79
N ARG A 993 -21.77 -2.96 24.87
CA ARG A 993 -22.24 -3.70 23.70
C ARG A 993 -23.45 -3.04 23.03
N TYR A 994 -24.16 -2.15 23.70
CA TYR A 994 -25.29 -1.41 23.15
C TYR A 994 -24.79 -0.05 22.65
N ALA A 995 -24.73 0.12 21.33
CA ALA A 995 -24.15 1.30 20.70
C ALA A 995 -25.12 1.99 19.76
N ASP A 996 -25.15 3.32 19.80
CA ASP A 996 -25.94 4.12 18.88
C ASP A 996 -25.28 4.15 17.50
N ALA A 997 -26.10 3.94 16.48
CA ALA A 997 -25.68 3.81 15.10
C ALA A 997 -26.59 4.62 14.16
N VAL A 998 -26.01 5.12 13.07
CA VAL A 998 -26.69 5.94 12.08
C VAL A 998 -26.74 5.18 10.75
N ILE A 999 -27.92 5.09 10.15
CA ILE A 999 -28.10 4.47 8.83
C ILE A 999 -27.52 5.39 7.76
N TYR A 1000 -26.51 4.95 7.01
CA TYR A 1000 -25.91 5.75 5.93
C TYR A 1000 -26.30 5.28 4.52
N GLN A 1001 -26.79 4.03 4.38
CA GLN A 1001 -27.11 3.44 3.08
C GLN A 1001 -28.20 2.35 3.21
N LEU A 1002 -29.12 2.29 2.26
CA LEU A 1002 -30.14 1.23 2.19
C LEU A 1002 -29.69 0.11 1.23
N ARG A 1003 -29.73 -1.14 1.67
CA ARG A 1003 -29.21 -2.32 0.93
C ARG A 1003 -30.35 -3.22 0.47
N GLY A 1004 -30.52 -3.27 -0.86
CA GLY A 1004 -31.58 -4.07 -1.50
C GLY A 1004 -32.97 -3.72 -1.00
N SER A 1005 -33.75 -4.76 -0.69
CA SER A 1005 -35.10 -4.71 -0.13
C SER A 1005 -35.20 -5.34 1.27
N ASN A 1006 -34.08 -5.67 1.93
CA ASN A 1006 -34.11 -6.43 3.19
C ASN A 1006 -33.20 -5.91 4.32
N GLY A 1007 -32.44 -4.81 4.12
CA GLY A 1007 -31.63 -4.24 5.20
C GLY A 1007 -30.90 -2.96 4.83
N PHE A 1008 -29.97 -2.54 5.67
CA PHE A 1008 -29.26 -1.27 5.53
C PHE A 1008 -27.87 -1.32 6.17
N SER A 1009 -26.98 -0.43 5.75
CA SER A 1009 -25.65 -0.28 6.34
C SER A 1009 -25.65 0.84 7.38
N VAL A 1010 -25.02 0.57 8.53
CA VAL A 1010 -24.93 1.48 9.68
C VAL A 1010 -23.48 1.84 10.01
N MET A 1011 -23.32 3.00 10.62
CA MET A 1011 -22.08 3.51 11.19
C MET A 1011 -22.25 3.71 12.70
N VAL A 1012 -21.29 3.27 13.50
CA VAL A 1012 -21.23 3.40 14.97
C VAL A 1012 -20.05 4.34 15.31
N PRO A 1013 -20.28 5.66 15.44
CA PRO A 1013 -19.19 6.64 15.56
C PRO A 1013 -18.29 6.39 16.78
N ARG A 1014 -18.89 6.01 17.92
CA ARG A 1014 -18.17 5.77 19.19
C ARG A 1014 -17.01 4.78 19.05
N TYR A 1015 -17.22 3.70 18.31
CA TYR A 1015 -16.24 2.62 18.19
C TYR A 1015 -15.55 2.59 16.84
N GLY A 1016 -15.84 3.54 15.94
CA GLY A 1016 -15.34 3.53 14.57
C GLY A 1016 -15.68 2.22 13.87
N LEU A 1017 -16.94 1.78 13.94
CA LEU A 1017 -17.40 0.55 13.27
C LEU A 1017 -18.40 0.90 12.17
N ARG A 1018 -18.34 0.16 11.06
CA ARG A 1018 -19.42 0.07 10.07
C ARG A 1018 -19.91 -1.36 10.00
N GLY A 1019 -21.19 -1.58 9.68
CA GLY A 1019 -21.68 -2.94 9.43
C GLY A 1019 -23.02 -2.96 8.72
N ASN A 1020 -23.40 -4.16 8.26
CA ASN A 1020 -24.67 -4.37 7.57
C ASN A 1020 -25.72 -4.96 8.52
N VAL A 1021 -26.90 -4.36 8.58
CA VAL A 1021 -28.00 -4.80 9.44
C VAL A 1021 -29.14 -5.31 8.56
N CYS A 1022 -29.47 -6.60 8.69
CA CYS A 1022 -30.60 -7.21 8.00
C CYS A 1022 -31.87 -7.14 8.84
N LEU A 1023 -33.00 -6.79 8.22
CA LEU A 1023 -34.32 -6.77 8.85
C LEU A 1023 -34.98 -8.16 8.91
N LYS A 1024 -34.35 -9.18 8.30
CA LYS A 1024 -34.79 -10.57 8.31
C LYS A 1024 -33.66 -11.51 8.73
N GLN A 1025 -33.90 -12.32 9.76
CA GLN A 1025 -32.95 -13.34 10.24
C GLN A 1025 -32.92 -14.57 9.33
N ALA A 1026 -31.89 -15.40 9.49
CA ALA A 1026 -31.66 -16.62 8.71
C ALA A 1026 -32.81 -17.64 8.80
N ASP A 1027 -33.49 -17.68 9.95
CA ASP A 1027 -34.66 -18.52 10.24
C ASP A 1027 -35.99 -17.92 9.74
N GLY A 1028 -35.93 -16.77 9.05
CA GLY A 1028 -37.08 -16.10 8.47
C GLY A 1028 -37.76 -15.06 9.37
N ARG A 1029 -37.35 -14.90 10.64
CA ARG A 1029 -37.94 -13.89 11.54
C ARG A 1029 -37.68 -12.46 11.08
N ILE A 1030 -38.63 -11.54 11.32
CA ILE A 1030 -38.58 -10.15 10.83
C ILE A 1030 -38.58 -9.14 11.98
N ALA A 1031 -37.72 -8.12 11.90
CA ALA A 1031 -37.56 -7.08 12.91
C ALA A 1031 -38.75 -6.11 12.96
N TRP A 1032 -39.32 -5.90 14.15
CA TRP A 1032 -40.47 -5.02 14.40
C TRP A 1032 -40.35 -4.29 15.74
N VAL A 1033 -40.75 -3.01 15.85
CA VAL A 1033 -40.78 -2.27 17.12
C VAL A 1033 -41.97 -2.72 17.98
N SER A 1034 -41.70 -3.28 19.16
CA SER A 1034 -42.75 -3.77 20.08
C SER A 1034 -43.44 -2.66 20.87
N ASP A 1035 -42.69 -1.63 21.26
CA ASP A 1035 -43.18 -0.51 22.04
C ASP A 1035 -42.66 0.82 21.47
N ALA A 1036 -43.59 1.71 21.13
CA ALA A 1036 -43.30 3.02 20.57
C ALA A 1036 -42.62 3.99 21.56
N LYS A 1037 -42.59 3.70 22.87
CA LYS A 1037 -41.90 4.53 23.88
C LYS A 1037 -40.44 4.14 24.06
N THR A 1038 -40.14 2.84 24.14
CA THR A 1038 -38.77 2.34 24.26
C THR A 1038 -38.07 2.11 22.93
N GLY A 1039 -38.81 1.97 21.82
CA GLY A 1039 -38.24 1.72 20.50
C GLY A 1039 -37.69 0.30 20.31
N ARG A 1040 -37.87 -0.59 21.29
CA ARG A 1040 -37.25 -1.92 21.34
C ARG A 1040 -37.73 -2.80 20.18
N ILE A 1041 -36.79 -3.50 19.55
CA ILE A 1041 -37.09 -4.46 18.48
C ILE A 1041 -37.44 -5.82 19.08
N ILE A 1042 -38.46 -6.46 18.49
CA ILE A 1042 -38.78 -7.87 18.60
C ILE A 1042 -38.67 -8.52 17.22
N TRP A 1043 -38.33 -9.81 17.21
CA TRP A 1043 -38.25 -10.61 16.01
C TRP A 1043 -39.55 -11.40 15.85
N LEU A 1044 -40.42 -10.94 14.95
CA LEU A 1044 -41.69 -11.60 14.65
C LEU A 1044 -41.44 -12.99 14.05
N PRO A 1045 -42.21 -14.02 14.44
CA PRO A 1045 -42.03 -15.36 13.91
C PRO A 1045 -42.40 -15.43 12.41
N ALA A 1046 -41.80 -16.37 11.69
CA ALA A 1046 -41.80 -16.44 10.23
C ALA A 1046 -43.17 -16.83 9.62
N ASP A 1047 -44.12 -17.24 10.45
CA ASP A 1047 -45.53 -17.52 10.12
C ASP A 1047 -46.37 -16.24 9.96
N VAL A 1048 -45.91 -15.10 10.49
CA VAL A 1048 -46.54 -13.79 10.27
C VAL A 1048 -46.09 -13.24 8.91
N PRO A 1049 -46.98 -13.11 7.90
CA PRO A 1049 -46.58 -12.72 6.55
C PRO A 1049 -46.35 -11.20 6.45
N CYS A 1050 -45.24 -10.73 7.02
CA CYS A 1050 -44.76 -9.36 6.86
C CYS A 1050 -43.95 -9.22 5.56
N GLU A 1051 -44.23 -8.18 4.79
CA GLU A 1051 -43.48 -7.83 3.58
C GLU A 1051 -42.45 -6.73 3.89
N ILE A 1052 -41.29 -6.77 3.25
CA ILE A 1052 -40.29 -5.69 3.33
C ILE A 1052 -40.19 -5.05 1.95
N VAL A 1053 -40.70 -3.82 1.84
CA VAL A 1053 -40.84 -3.09 0.59
C VAL A 1053 -39.90 -1.89 0.59
N ARG A 1054 -39.12 -1.71 -0.47
CA ARG A 1054 -38.41 -0.45 -0.71
C ARG A 1054 -39.35 0.51 -1.42
N SER A 1055 -39.81 1.54 -0.72
CA SER A 1055 -40.63 2.60 -1.32
C SER A 1055 -39.70 3.61 -2.00
N PRO A 1056 -39.79 3.82 -3.32
CA PRO A 1056 -39.07 4.88 -3.99
C PRO A 1056 -39.65 6.25 -3.63
N ILE A 1057 -38.89 7.28 -3.96
CA ILE A 1057 -39.22 8.72 -3.90
C ILE A 1057 -40.71 8.97 -4.28
N SER A 1058 -41.54 9.31 -3.28
CA SER A 1058 -42.91 9.82 -3.51
C SER A 1058 -42.86 11.21 -4.13
N THR A 1059 -43.73 11.55 -5.08
CA THR A 1059 -43.78 12.90 -5.68
C THR A 1059 -44.40 13.97 -4.77
N GLN A 1060 -44.76 13.63 -3.53
CA GLN A 1060 -45.31 14.56 -2.54
C GLN A 1060 -44.25 15.00 -1.53
N MET A 1061 -44.22 16.30 -1.22
CA MET A 1061 -43.41 16.89 -0.15
C MET A 1061 -43.61 16.13 1.17
N GLY A 1062 -42.51 15.77 1.84
CA GLY A 1062 -42.58 15.14 3.16
C GLY A 1062 -43.11 16.09 4.23
N PRO A 1063 -43.58 15.58 5.38
CA PRO A 1063 -43.85 16.43 6.54
C PRO A 1063 -42.58 17.23 6.88
N HIS A 1064 -42.76 18.53 7.16
CA HIS A 1064 -41.69 19.51 7.38
C HIS A 1064 -40.90 19.97 6.13
N GLY A 1065 -41.36 19.69 4.91
CA GLY A 1065 -40.79 20.27 3.69
C GLY A 1065 -39.44 19.69 3.25
N LEU A 1066 -39.06 18.54 3.81
CA LEU A 1066 -37.91 17.76 3.34
C LEU A 1066 -38.22 17.11 1.99
N PRO A 1067 -37.22 16.97 1.10
CA PRO A 1067 -37.39 16.26 -0.16
C PRO A 1067 -37.73 14.78 0.09
N PRO A 1068 -38.54 14.17 -0.80
CA PRO A 1068 -38.85 12.75 -0.72
C PRO A 1068 -37.58 11.88 -0.88
N CYS A 1069 -37.35 10.98 0.07
CA CYS A 1069 -36.19 10.08 0.09
C CYS A 1069 -36.63 8.61 -0.03
N ASP A 1070 -35.73 7.76 -0.54
CA ASP A 1070 -35.89 6.31 -0.46
C ASP A 1070 -36.06 5.85 1.00
N GLN A 1071 -36.92 4.85 1.20
CA GLN A 1071 -37.12 4.22 2.51
C GLN A 1071 -37.42 2.72 2.40
N LEU A 1072 -37.06 1.97 3.44
CA LEU A 1072 -37.46 0.57 3.61
C LEU A 1072 -38.64 0.50 4.58
N GLU A 1073 -39.79 -0.01 4.13
CA GLU A 1073 -40.96 -0.25 4.98
C GLU A 1073 -41.13 -1.74 5.27
N VAL A 1074 -41.19 -2.11 6.54
CA VAL A 1074 -41.78 -3.40 6.95
C VAL A 1074 -43.29 -3.20 7.08
N VAL A 1075 -44.07 -4.00 6.35
CA VAL A 1075 -45.52 -3.91 6.27
C VAL A 1075 -46.14 -5.19 6.83
N LYS A 1076 -47.05 -5.06 7.79
CA LYS A 1076 -47.81 -6.17 8.35
C LYS A 1076 -49.13 -6.43 7.59
N PRO A 1077 -49.72 -7.63 7.73
CA PRO A 1077 -51.05 -7.94 7.16
C PRO A 1077 -52.18 -7.05 7.66
N ASP A 1078 -52.05 -6.47 8.86
CA ASP A 1078 -53.00 -5.52 9.45
C ASP A 1078 -52.88 -4.09 8.86
N GLY A 1079 -51.94 -3.88 7.93
CA GLY A 1079 -51.65 -2.59 7.29
C GLY A 1079 -50.70 -1.69 8.10
N ALA A 1080 -50.26 -2.10 9.30
CA ALA A 1080 -49.27 -1.35 10.07
C ALA A 1080 -47.91 -1.34 9.35
N ARG A 1081 -47.23 -0.19 9.38
CA ARG A 1081 -45.95 0.03 8.68
C ARG A 1081 -44.86 0.55 9.59
N GLN A 1082 -43.63 0.13 9.31
CA GLN A 1082 -42.42 0.58 9.98
C GLN A 1082 -41.34 0.95 8.95
N SER A 1083 -41.18 2.26 8.72
CA SER A 1083 -40.21 2.83 7.76
C SER A 1083 -38.80 2.99 8.36
N TYR A 1084 -37.74 2.77 7.58
CA TYR A 1084 -36.35 3.12 7.88
C TYR A 1084 -35.76 3.98 6.76
N ARG A 1085 -35.05 5.04 7.11
CA ARG A 1085 -34.47 6.03 6.16
C ARG A 1085 -33.00 6.27 6.45
N ILE A 1086 -32.30 6.85 5.47
CA ILE A 1086 -30.94 7.37 5.66
C ILE A 1086 -30.98 8.44 6.75
N PHE A 1087 -30.00 8.41 7.64
CA PHE A 1087 -29.88 9.18 8.87
C PHE A 1087 -31.02 9.02 9.90
N ASP A 1088 -31.81 7.93 9.86
CA ASP A 1088 -32.54 7.48 11.05
C ASP A 1088 -31.52 6.86 12.05
N TYR A 1089 -31.69 7.12 13.35
CA TYR A 1089 -30.88 6.53 14.43
C TYR A 1089 -31.45 5.19 14.89
N VAL A 1090 -30.56 4.22 15.12
CA VAL A 1090 -30.85 2.88 15.65
C VAL A 1090 -29.82 2.49 16.70
N THR A 1091 -30.22 1.74 17.71
CA THR A 1091 -29.27 1.10 18.64
C THR A 1091 -28.97 -0.31 18.13
N VAL A 1092 -27.68 -0.63 18.00
CA VAL A 1092 -27.21 -1.97 17.67
C VAL A 1092 -26.59 -2.64 18.89
N TYR A 1093 -26.69 -3.96 18.94
CA TYR A 1093 -26.03 -4.82 19.91
C TYR A 1093 -24.81 -5.49 19.26
N ILE A 1094 -23.65 -5.39 19.91
CA ILE A 1094 -22.36 -5.83 19.37
C ILE A 1094 -22.03 -7.24 19.90
N THR A 1095 -22.07 -8.21 18.99
CA THR A 1095 -21.68 -9.62 19.21
C THR A 1095 -20.38 -9.95 18.48
N ILE A 1096 -19.80 -11.12 18.78
CA ILE A 1096 -18.52 -11.57 18.21
C ILE A 1096 -18.78 -12.74 17.28
N ALA A 1097 -18.20 -12.68 16.10
CA ALA A 1097 -18.12 -13.80 15.18
C ALA A 1097 -16.79 -14.53 15.40
N GLU A 1098 -16.79 -15.51 16.30
CA GLU A 1098 -15.65 -16.41 16.48
C GLU A 1098 -15.43 -17.27 15.23
N SER A 1099 -14.17 -17.57 14.94
CA SER A 1099 -13.79 -18.48 13.87
C SER A 1099 -12.48 -19.18 14.21
N THR A 1100 -12.43 -20.49 13.99
CA THR A 1100 -11.19 -21.27 14.05
C THR A 1100 -10.34 -21.12 12.78
N ALA A 1101 -10.91 -20.57 11.69
CA ALA A 1101 -10.23 -20.48 10.40
C ALA A 1101 -9.90 -19.06 9.96
N HIS A 1102 -10.73 -18.07 10.32
CA HIS A 1102 -10.58 -16.69 9.88
C HIS A 1102 -10.18 -15.78 11.05
N SER A 1103 -10.07 -14.47 10.80
CA SER A 1103 -9.98 -13.46 11.86
C SER A 1103 -11.18 -13.54 12.80
N LEU A 1104 -10.98 -13.15 14.06
CA LEU A 1104 -12.07 -12.70 14.92
C LEU A 1104 -12.79 -11.53 14.22
N GLY A 1105 -14.12 -11.54 14.24
CA GLY A 1105 -14.94 -10.49 13.65
C GLY A 1105 -15.99 -10.00 14.64
N LEU A 1106 -16.57 -8.84 14.35
CA LEU A 1106 -17.71 -8.29 15.08
C LEU A 1106 -19.00 -8.44 14.28
N ARG A 1107 -20.13 -8.45 14.98
CA ARG A 1107 -21.47 -8.44 14.42
C ARG A 1107 -22.35 -7.37 15.10
N LEU A 1108 -23.16 -6.68 14.31
CA LEU A 1108 -24.12 -5.67 14.71
C LEU A 1108 -25.54 -6.21 14.53
N GLU A 1109 -26.24 -6.45 15.63
CA GLU A 1109 -27.62 -6.90 15.62
C GLU A 1109 -28.55 -5.73 15.95
N LEU A 1110 -29.69 -5.61 15.25
CA LEU A 1110 -30.63 -4.51 15.51
C LEU A 1110 -31.34 -4.71 16.85
N TYR A 1111 -31.15 -3.78 17.79
CA TYR A 1111 -31.70 -3.88 19.15
C TYR A 1111 -32.88 -2.93 19.39
N ALA A 1112 -32.75 -1.66 18.98
CA ALA A 1112 -33.80 -0.67 19.11
C ALA A 1112 -33.77 0.32 17.93
N LYS A 1113 -34.91 0.99 17.70
CA LYS A 1113 -35.01 2.16 16.83
C LYS A 1113 -35.47 3.35 17.67
N GLU A 1114 -34.77 4.48 17.58
CA GLU A 1114 -35.15 5.65 18.38
C GLU A 1114 -36.56 6.18 18.04
N PRO A 1115 -37.38 6.52 19.04
CA PRO A 1115 -38.70 7.11 18.81
C PRO A 1115 -38.56 8.55 18.31
N LYS A 1116 -39.30 8.89 17.24
CA LYS A 1116 -39.29 10.23 16.61
C LYS A 1116 -39.58 11.33 17.66
N GLY A 1117 -38.61 12.23 17.87
CA GLY A 1117 -38.80 13.48 18.62
C GLY A 1117 -38.14 13.56 20.01
N ARG A 1118 -37.34 12.58 20.44
CA ARG A 1118 -36.58 12.69 21.69
C ARG A 1118 -35.40 13.66 21.51
N LYS A 1119 -35.44 14.84 22.15
CA LYS A 1119 -34.26 15.73 22.24
C LYS A 1119 -33.13 14.96 22.93
N LYS A 1120 -31.91 14.99 22.37
CA LYS A 1120 -30.72 14.33 22.92
C LYS A 1120 -30.59 14.65 24.42
N GLY A 1121 -30.76 13.64 25.27
CA GLY A 1121 -30.26 13.71 26.64
C GLY A 1121 -28.74 13.81 26.57
N LYS A 1122 -28.10 14.51 27.51
CA LYS A 1122 -26.64 14.66 27.51
C LYS A 1122 -25.97 13.28 27.55
N VAL A 1123 -25.48 12.82 26.41
CA VAL A 1123 -24.31 11.94 26.36
C VAL A 1123 -23.20 12.70 27.09
N ASN A 1124 -22.39 12.01 27.88
CA ASN A 1124 -21.22 12.60 28.52
C ASN A 1124 -20.18 12.96 27.45
N GLN A 1125 -20.36 14.12 26.84
CA GLN A 1125 -19.34 14.79 26.06
C GLN A 1125 -18.16 15.13 27.02
N PRO A 1126 -16.89 15.01 26.58
CA PRO A 1126 -15.87 15.89 27.14
C PRO A 1126 -16.36 17.34 26.97
N GLN A 1127 -16.18 18.18 27.99
CA GLN A 1127 -16.92 19.44 28.09
C GLN A 1127 -16.88 20.25 26.77
N PRO A 1128 -18.03 20.67 26.22
CA PRO A 1128 -18.00 21.57 25.08
C PRO A 1128 -17.33 22.86 25.51
N ILE A 1129 -16.23 23.21 24.83
CA ILE A 1129 -15.67 24.56 24.87
C ILE A 1129 -16.83 25.51 24.54
N THR A 1130 -17.04 26.51 25.39
CA THR A 1130 -18.18 27.42 25.29
C THR A 1130 -18.15 28.15 23.96
N THR A 1131 -19.06 27.77 23.06
CA THR A 1131 -19.37 28.47 21.80
C THR A 1131 -20.12 29.78 22.08
N GLY A 1132 -19.38 30.72 22.68
CA GLY A 1132 -19.68 32.14 22.64
C GLY A 1132 -18.61 32.82 21.78
N ASP A 1133 -19.09 33.63 20.83
CA ASP A 1133 -18.33 34.60 20.03
C ASP A 1133 -17.61 34.15 18.74
N ASP A 1134 -17.76 32.91 18.28
CA ASP A 1134 -17.21 32.49 16.96
C ASP A 1134 -17.78 33.31 15.78
N GLY A 1135 -19.01 33.83 15.92
CA GLY A 1135 -19.62 34.73 14.94
C GLY A 1135 -18.94 36.09 14.80
N PHE A 1136 -18.31 36.61 15.87
CA PHE A 1136 -17.50 37.83 15.81
C PHE A 1136 -16.10 37.54 15.28
N LYS A 1137 -15.51 36.40 15.64
CA LYS A 1137 -14.17 36.01 15.17
C LYS A 1137 -14.16 35.73 13.66
N MET A 1138 -15.13 34.97 13.14
CA MET A 1138 -15.26 34.75 11.69
C MET A 1138 -15.51 36.05 10.90
N HIS A 1139 -16.24 37.03 11.47
CA HIS A 1139 -16.44 38.32 10.81
C HIS A 1139 -15.17 39.18 10.80
N ALA A 1140 -14.41 39.22 11.90
CA ALA A 1140 -13.14 39.94 11.98
C ALA A 1140 -12.07 39.31 11.07
N ASP A 1141 -11.94 37.98 11.07
CA ASP A 1141 -11.02 37.27 10.18
C ASP A 1141 -11.44 37.43 8.71
N ALA A 1142 -12.74 37.45 8.39
CA ALA A 1142 -13.22 37.75 7.04
C ALA A 1142 -12.96 39.20 6.61
N GLU A 1143 -13.13 40.20 7.48
CA GLU A 1143 -12.78 41.60 7.17
C GLU A 1143 -11.28 41.78 6.95
N VAL A 1144 -10.43 41.13 7.76
CA VAL A 1144 -8.98 41.15 7.57
C VAL A 1144 -8.58 40.43 6.27
N VAL A 1145 -9.20 39.30 5.94
CA VAL A 1145 -8.94 38.58 4.67
C VAL A 1145 -9.42 39.36 3.45
N GLU A 1146 -10.57 40.04 3.52
CA GLU A 1146 -11.09 40.85 2.41
C GLU A 1146 -10.30 42.17 2.24
N SER A 1147 -9.78 42.72 3.34
CA SER A 1147 -8.77 43.79 3.37
C SER A 1147 -7.45 43.36 2.70
N VAL A 1148 -6.95 42.16 3.02
CA VAL A 1148 -5.74 41.60 2.38
C VAL A 1148 -5.98 41.27 0.90
N ARG A 1149 -7.18 40.78 0.53
CA ARG A 1149 -7.58 40.56 -0.87
C ARG A 1149 -7.62 41.87 -1.67
N THR A 1150 -8.19 42.93 -1.12
CA THR A 1150 -8.24 44.25 -1.76
C THR A 1150 -6.83 44.86 -1.86
N MET A 1151 -6.02 44.82 -0.80
CA MET A 1151 -4.61 45.22 -0.85
C MET A 1151 -3.79 44.44 -1.90
N ASN A 1152 -3.98 43.13 -2.03
CA ASN A 1152 -3.26 42.31 -3.01
C ASN A 1152 -3.71 42.60 -4.45
N MET A 1153 -5.00 42.85 -4.68
CA MET A 1153 -5.52 43.34 -5.96
C MET A 1153 -4.94 44.72 -6.33
N GLU A 1154 -4.74 45.59 -5.33
CA GLU A 1154 -4.18 46.93 -5.51
C GLU A 1154 -2.66 46.91 -5.73
N LYS A 1155 -1.90 46.12 -4.95
CA LYS A 1155 -0.46 45.84 -5.18
C LYS A 1155 -0.24 45.24 -6.58
N ARG A 1156 -1.07 44.29 -7.04
CA ARG A 1156 -0.99 43.74 -8.41
C ARG A 1156 -1.25 44.81 -9.47
N ARG A 1157 -2.26 45.67 -9.28
CA ARG A 1157 -2.53 46.81 -10.18
C ARG A 1157 -1.38 47.83 -10.19
N LYS A 1158 -0.64 47.97 -9.09
CA LYS A 1158 0.53 48.85 -8.99
C LYS A 1158 1.74 48.28 -9.73
N ARG A 1159 2.12 47.02 -9.46
CA ARG A 1159 3.17 46.30 -10.21
C ARG A 1159 2.91 46.29 -11.73
N LYS A 1160 1.65 46.07 -12.15
CA LYS A 1160 1.24 46.07 -13.58
C LYS A 1160 1.25 47.47 -14.24
N LYS A 1161 1.40 48.55 -13.46
CA LYS A 1161 1.61 49.93 -13.96
C LYS A 1161 3.08 50.36 -13.90
N GLU A 1162 3.81 49.95 -12.86
CA GLU A 1162 5.22 50.30 -12.68
C GLU A 1162 6.11 49.55 -13.69
N GLY A 1163 5.74 48.32 -14.07
CA GLY A 1163 6.40 47.54 -15.13
C GLY A 1163 6.22 48.04 -16.56
N GLU A 1164 5.38 49.05 -16.81
CA GLU A 1164 5.24 49.68 -18.15
C GLU A 1164 6.17 50.90 -18.34
N SER A 1165 6.97 51.27 -17.32
CA SER A 1165 7.73 52.54 -17.32
C SER A 1165 9.27 52.45 -17.30
N GLU A 1166 9.88 51.28 -17.11
CA GLU A 1166 11.35 51.14 -17.17
C GLU A 1166 11.81 50.03 -18.13
N GLY A 1167 12.40 50.45 -19.26
CA GLY A 1167 13.01 49.56 -20.23
C GLY A 1167 14.48 49.30 -19.93
N GLY A 1168 14.79 48.17 -19.31
CA GLY A 1168 16.16 47.69 -19.07
C GLY A 1168 16.18 46.16 -18.93
N GLY A 1169 16.95 45.47 -19.78
CA GLY A 1169 16.84 44.02 -19.91
C GLY A 1169 17.57 43.22 -18.81
N MET A 1170 16.82 42.37 -18.11
CA MET A 1170 17.30 41.12 -17.50
C MET A 1170 16.25 40.03 -17.78
N GLU A 1171 16.70 38.81 -18.05
CA GLU A 1171 15.81 37.66 -18.31
C GLU A 1171 15.24 37.13 -16.99
N GLU A 1172 14.08 37.65 -16.56
CA GLU A 1172 13.25 36.99 -15.55
C GLU A 1172 12.39 35.89 -16.19
N GLY A 1173 12.45 34.68 -15.64
CA GLY A 1173 11.71 33.53 -16.14
C GLY A 1173 10.21 33.61 -15.89
N ASP A 1174 9.41 33.15 -16.87
CA ASP A 1174 7.94 33.10 -16.85
C ASP A 1174 7.38 32.57 -15.50
N PHE A 1175 6.63 33.43 -14.79
CA PHE A 1175 5.71 33.01 -13.73
C PHE A 1175 4.28 33.01 -14.28
N ASP A 1176 3.69 31.82 -14.41
CA ASP A 1176 2.37 31.62 -15.02
C ASP A 1176 1.23 32.39 -14.31
N GLU A 1177 0.65 33.38 -15.00
CA GLU A 1177 -0.72 33.83 -14.75
C GLU A 1177 -1.71 32.75 -15.21
N PRO A 1178 -2.77 32.43 -14.43
CA PRO A 1178 -3.75 31.39 -14.79
C PRO A 1178 -4.60 31.69 -16.04
N GLU A 1179 -4.50 32.89 -16.61
CA GLU A 1179 -5.20 33.28 -17.84
C GLU A 1179 -4.58 32.64 -19.10
N LYS A 1180 -3.23 32.53 -19.18
CA LYS A 1180 -2.52 31.90 -20.32
C LYS A 1180 -2.91 30.42 -20.54
N VAL A 1181 -3.34 29.72 -19.48
CA VAL A 1181 -3.80 28.32 -19.55
C VAL A 1181 -5.18 28.18 -20.19
N ASN A 1182 -6.05 29.19 -20.06
CA ASN A 1182 -7.36 29.19 -20.72
C ASN A 1182 -7.25 29.49 -22.23
N GLU A 1183 -6.31 30.34 -22.64
CA GLU A 1183 -6.03 30.57 -24.07
C GLU A 1183 -5.46 29.30 -24.73
N HIS A 1184 -4.52 28.60 -24.08
CA HIS A 1184 -4.02 27.31 -24.59
C HIS A 1184 -5.14 26.26 -24.71
N LYS A 1185 -6.09 26.20 -23.76
CA LYS A 1185 -7.28 25.33 -23.88
C LYS A 1185 -8.17 25.71 -25.06
N ALA A 1186 -8.34 26.99 -25.36
CA ALA A 1186 -9.10 27.44 -26.53
C ALA A 1186 -8.42 27.06 -27.86
N VAL A 1187 -7.09 27.20 -27.95
CA VAL A 1187 -6.29 26.81 -29.13
C VAL A 1187 -6.31 25.28 -29.31
N ILE A 1188 -6.17 24.50 -28.23
CA ILE A 1188 -6.26 23.04 -28.28
C ILE A 1188 -7.68 22.59 -28.68
N ALA A 1189 -8.74 23.23 -28.18
CA ALA A 1189 -10.10 22.95 -28.61
C ALA A 1189 -10.32 23.22 -30.12
N GLN A 1190 -9.70 24.26 -30.68
CA GLN A 1190 -9.72 24.52 -32.12
C GLN A 1190 -8.93 23.46 -32.92
N LEU A 1191 -7.78 23.01 -32.42
CA LEU A 1191 -6.99 21.93 -33.05
C LEU A 1191 -7.72 20.58 -33.10
N HIS A 1192 -8.67 20.33 -32.20
CA HIS A 1192 -9.51 19.13 -32.20
C HIS A 1192 -10.83 19.25 -33.00
N THR A 1193 -11.09 20.38 -33.67
CA THR A 1193 -12.24 20.47 -34.58
C THR A 1193 -12.05 19.58 -35.83
N PRO A 1194 -13.11 18.96 -36.39
CA PRO A 1194 -13.01 18.12 -37.60
C PRO A 1194 -12.48 18.85 -38.84
N SER A 1195 -12.57 20.18 -38.84
CA SER A 1195 -12.05 21.10 -39.86
C SER A 1195 -10.57 21.47 -39.69
N SER A 1196 -9.93 21.12 -38.58
CA SER A 1196 -8.54 21.53 -38.32
C SER A 1196 -7.54 20.83 -39.25
N PHE A 1197 -6.45 21.53 -39.57
CA PHE A 1197 -5.38 21.03 -40.42
C PHE A 1197 -4.72 19.76 -39.85
N TYR A 1198 -4.64 19.67 -38.51
CA TYR A 1198 -4.13 18.49 -37.80
C TYR A 1198 -4.99 17.24 -38.05
N HIS A 1199 -6.32 17.38 -38.08
CA HIS A 1199 -7.22 16.25 -38.33
C HIS A 1199 -7.22 15.84 -39.82
N GLN A 1200 -7.08 16.79 -40.74
CA GLN A 1200 -6.90 16.51 -42.17
C GLN A 1200 -5.58 15.78 -42.45
N PHE A 1201 -4.48 16.25 -41.85
CA PHE A 1201 -3.16 15.60 -41.97
C PHE A 1201 -3.15 14.17 -41.42
N ARG A 1202 -3.80 13.93 -40.26
CA ARG A 1202 -3.91 12.58 -39.68
C ARG A 1202 -4.83 11.65 -40.47
N LYS A 1203 -5.78 12.20 -41.24
CA LYS A 1203 -6.63 11.45 -42.18
C LYS A 1203 -5.85 11.04 -43.44
N LEU A 1204 -5.02 11.92 -43.99
CA LEU A 1204 -4.08 11.63 -45.07
C LEU A 1204 -3.10 10.50 -44.70
N LEU A 1205 -2.48 10.58 -43.52
CA LEU A 1205 -1.56 9.55 -43.01
C LEU A 1205 -2.22 8.16 -42.86
N ARG A 1206 -3.54 8.08 -42.60
CA ARG A 1206 -4.28 6.81 -42.53
C ARG A 1206 -4.73 6.27 -43.88
N GLN A 1207 -4.74 7.08 -44.94
CA GLN A 1207 -5.15 6.65 -46.29
C GLN A 1207 -3.98 6.20 -47.17
N GLY A 1208 -2.72 6.49 -46.79
CA GLY A 1208 -1.52 6.03 -47.50
C GLY A 1208 -1.19 4.53 -47.38
N GLY A 1209 -2.00 3.74 -46.65
CA GLY A 1209 -1.74 2.32 -46.38
C GLY A 1209 -2.14 1.32 -47.46
N ALA A 1210 -2.42 1.76 -48.69
CA ALA A 1210 -2.99 0.90 -49.74
C ALA A 1210 -2.45 1.19 -51.17
N GLY A 1211 -1.20 0.83 -51.41
CA GLY A 1211 -0.75 0.35 -52.72
C GLY A 1211 0.07 1.27 -53.62
N ARG A 1212 1.02 0.62 -54.30
CA ARG A 1212 1.86 0.98 -55.46
C ARG A 1212 3.27 1.51 -55.24
N GLU A 1213 4.13 0.93 -56.06
CA GLU A 1213 5.48 1.31 -56.43
C GLU A 1213 5.47 2.68 -57.14
N GLY A 1214 6.51 3.50 -56.97
CA GLY A 1214 6.66 4.75 -57.72
C GLY A 1214 7.68 5.70 -57.11
N SER A 1215 8.64 6.11 -57.91
CA SER A 1215 9.77 7.00 -57.61
C SER A 1215 9.40 8.44 -57.24
N ASP A 1216 10.37 9.08 -56.57
CA ASP A 1216 10.71 10.50 -56.54
C ASP A 1216 9.81 11.56 -55.88
N SER A 1217 10.47 12.30 -54.98
CA SER A 1217 10.20 13.67 -54.51
C SER A 1217 8.88 13.95 -53.78
N ILE A 1218 9.00 14.41 -52.52
CA ILE A 1218 8.79 15.82 -52.10
C ILE A 1218 9.11 15.92 -50.59
N ALA A 1219 9.56 17.11 -50.17
CA ALA A 1219 9.97 17.45 -48.79
C ALA A 1219 8.78 17.77 -47.87
#